data_AF-A0A8T1RIW4-F1
#
_entry.id   AF-A0A8T1RIW4-F1
#
_cell.length_a   1.000
_cell.length_b   1.000
_cell.length_c   1.000
_cell.angle_alpha   90.00
_cell.angle_beta   90.00
_cell.angle_gamma   90.00
#
_symmetry.space_group_name_H-M   'P 1'
#
loop_
_entity.id
_entity.type
_entity.pdbx_description
1 polymer ?
#
loop_
_entity_poly.entity_id
_entity_poly.type
_entity_poly.pdbx_seq_one_letter_code
_entity_poly.pdbx_strand_id
1 'polypeptide(L)'
;MEVVASIVSVAVLKTGEALCSTIKNIAKSPQQLHVLEMEKKSLTALRDETAIEIERATQEGMAIKDRATGWLKDVDELLRKMNDQIQEAKSSRCFLSCSTKRCRISRDVAEQLKEVKRLLEVGSSIASSVAHSYPEVKAVEHIPGPSIQDQTASVSEDLAKIMTLLSDDKKGIIGIWGMGGVGKTNLVRNLNNKLQKNSNLRFSCVLWVTVSKKLDIKMVQTRIASRLGLKLEESSGPDGMAIQLHRRLEKERFLLILDDVWEKIDLDKLGVPRPEDHSGSKIILTSRSLDVCRYIQTDFNVPMSVLGDKDAWQLFSQYATDVVSLEHITPLAEAICKECEGLPLAIITMGAAMRGKTNPEVWKHALNQLHRSVPYAAGVEEKLYKRLKWSYDSLEGKDLKTCFLYCSLFPEDFSIDIDELVWYWLAEGLIDEREDYEVFYSRGISLIENLKDACLLEDGSDKGTVKMHDVVRDVSIWIASTCSEDGSKSLIRTEKGLKEISATELSNSLKRVSFIDNDLEKLPDDSVIRCSEASTFLLQNNPRLELIPEIFLERFKALRVLNFSRTSIKSLPDSLLQLDDLRALLLSNCEDLEGLPPLERLSRLQVFDLSWTGIRELPKGLEQLSNLRHLNLAGTSKLEVVKAGVISKLSRLEVLDLSNSCYIWKVKGAVQEEEACFEELQCLERLQVLSIRLKWNPCYTLQDTITFWINGLKAFEINVGPSGYSLSGRDLCLLSDAQRCIVTMEGIDLSGGQIGCLLSNASYLRLLSCGGLNDMLQDMVINNVGRSFTYLKKLKIKYSDCSFRTGGPAARYDLLPNLEQLSLSGIKGVESISELANLLGLRFQRLRILNVFACWQMKYLLSLENSIRTMPNLEVIEVQHCPNLEELFNYQINMAGLDPITPKLQKLYLRKLPKLRNLCRDEKTWPGNKVKVEVIDCDFLSTDQQ
;
A
#
# COMPACT_ATOMS: atom_id res chain seq x y z
N MET A 1 -72.78 -47.49 -30.88
CA MET A 1 -71.92 -48.16 -29.87
C MET A 1 -70.43 -48.14 -30.22
N GLU A 2 -70.00 -47.68 -31.39
CA GLU A 2 -68.57 -47.66 -31.74
C GLU A 2 -67.77 -46.43 -31.24
N VAL A 3 -68.42 -45.34 -30.81
CA VAL A 3 -67.71 -44.16 -30.28
C VAL A 3 -67.33 -44.32 -28.79
N VAL A 4 -68.07 -45.12 -28.02
CA VAL A 4 -67.80 -45.35 -26.59
C VAL A 4 -66.66 -46.37 -26.38
N ALA A 5 -66.46 -47.30 -27.31
CA ALA A 5 -65.37 -48.28 -27.23
C ALA A 5 -63.97 -47.67 -27.45
N SER A 6 -63.86 -46.61 -28.25
CA SER A 6 -62.58 -45.97 -28.58
C SER A 6 -62.06 -45.04 -27.46
N ILE A 7 -62.97 -44.41 -26.71
CA ILE A 7 -62.59 -43.52 -25.59
C ILE A 7 -62.15 -44.34 -24.36
N VAL A 8 -62.78 -45.51 -24.12
CA VAL A 8 -62.43 -46.38 -23.00
C VAL A 8 -61.10 -47.09 -23.23
N SER A 9 -60.71 -47.44 -24.47
CA SER A 9 -59.41 -48.09 -24.72
C SER A 9 -58.21 -47.13 -24.55
N VAL A 10 -58.35 -45.86 -24.95
CA VAL A 10 -57.30 -44.83 -24.78
C VAL A 10 -57.14 -44.42 -23.31
N ALA A 11 -58.25 -44.36 -22.55
CA ALA A 11 -58.19 -44.09 -21.12
C ALA A 11 -57.49 -45.23 -20.36
N VAL A 12 -57.84 -46.50 -20.64
CA VAL A 12 -57.23 -47.67 -19.98
C VAL A 12 -55.74 -47.81 -20.31
N LEU A 13 -55.31 -47.55 -21.55
CA LEU A 13 -53.90 -47.57 -21.95
C LEU A 13 -53.07 -46.46 -21.29
N LYS A 14 -53.58 -45.22 -21.20
CA LYS A 14 -52.88 -44.11 -20.53
C LYS A 14 -52.80 -44.28 -19.01
N THR A 15 -53.85 -44.80 -18.36
CA THR A 15 -53.75 -45.15 -16.93
C THR A 15 -52.86 -46.37 -16.70
N GLY A 16 -52.80 -47.32 -17.63
CA GLY A 16 -51.89 -48.47 -17.58
C GLY A 16 -50.41 -48.07 -17.69
N GLU A 17 -50.07 -47.10 -18.54
CA GLU A 17 -48.70 -46.57 -18.66
C GLU A 17 -48.27 -45.72 -17.45
N ALA A 18 -49.18 -44.92 -16.88
CA ALA A 18 -48.93 -44.13 -15.68
C ALA A 18 -48.81 -45.01 -14.41
N LEU A 19 -49.62 -46.07 -14.29
CA LEU A 19 -49.44 -47.09 -13.25
C LEU A 19 -48.16 -47.89 -13.48
N CYS A 20 -47.82 -48.26 -14.71
CA CYS A 20 -46.57 -48.96 -15.04
C CYS A 20 -45.32 -48.12 -14.74
N SER A 21 -45.33 -46.80 -14.98
CA SER A 21 -44.19 -45.92 -14.66
C SER A 21 -44.07 -45.69 -13.14
N THR A 22 -45.20 -45.58 -12.44
CA THR A 22 -45.24 -45.46 -10.98
C THR A 22 -44.78 -46.78 -10.32
N ILE A 23 -45.21 -47.94 -10.83
CA ILE A 23 -44.76 -49.27 -10.37
C ILE A 23 -43.29 -49.52 -10.73
N LYS A 24 -42.83 -49.11 -11.93
CA LYS A 24 -41.39 -49.17 -12.31
C LYS A 24 -40.51 -48.30 -11.41
N ASN A 25 -40.99 -47.15 -10.93
CA ASN A 25 -40.27 -46.30 -9.99
C ASN A 25 -40.30 -46.86 -8.55
N ILE A 26 -41.42 -47.46 -8.12
CA ILE A 26 -41.55 -48.11 -6.80
C ILE A 26 -40.67 -49.37 -6.70
N ALA A 27 -40.56 -50.17 -7.78
CA ALA A 27 -39.72 -51.37 -7.83
C ALA A 27 -38.21 -51.08 -7.80
N LYS A 28 -37.77 -49.86 -8.19
CA LYS A 28 -36.35 -49.44 -8.18
C LYS A 28 -35.87 -48.88 -6.84
N SER A 29 -36.78 -48.53 -5.93
CA SER A 29 -36.45 -47.82 -4.68
C SER A 29 -35.45 -48.55 -3.76
N PRO A 30 -35.53 -49.88 -3.52
CA PRO A 30 -34.55 -50.58 -2.68
C PRO A 30 -33.16 -50.68 -3.32
N GLN A 31 -33.10 -50.89 -4.63
CA GLN A 31 -31.84 -50.97 -5.38
C GLN A 31 -31.14 -49.61 -5.48
N GLN A 32 -31.90 -48.52 -5.70
CA GLN A 32 -31.35 -47.16 -5.73
C GLN A 32 -30.85 -46.70 -4.36
N LEU A 33 -31.52 -47.09 -3.27
CA LEU A 33 -31.06 -46.80 -1.91
C LEU A 33 -29.73 -47.49 -1.60
N HIS A 34 -29.57 -48.76 -2.01
CA HIS A 34 -28.30 -49.49 -1.87
C HIS A 34 -27.17 -48.86 -2.70
N VAL A 35 -27.47 -48.43 -3.94
CA VAL A 35 -26.49 -47.71 -4.78
C VAL A 35 -26.10 -46.37 -4.16
N LEU A 36 -27.07 -45.63 -3.60
CA LEU A 36 -26.81 -44.37 -2.89
C LEU A 36 -25.93 -44.59 -1.65
N GLU A 37 -26.15 -45.66 -0.88
CA GLU A 37 -25.29 -46.00 0.27
C GLU A 37 -23.85 -46.36 -0.14
N MET A 38 -23.67 -47.05 -1.27
CA MET A 38 -22.34 -47.35 -1.82
C MET A 38 -21.62 -46.08 -2.29
N GLU A 39 -22.28 -45.25 -3.10
CA GLU A 39 -21.71 -44.01 -3.64
C GLU A 39 -21.43 -42.99 -2.53
N LYS A 40 -22.28 -42.96 -1.49
CA LYS A 40 -22.05 -42.18 -0.27
C LYS A 40 -20.74 -42.58 0.41
N LYS A 41 -20.45 -43.88 0.53
CA LYS A 41 -19.18 -44.36 1.11
C LYS A 41 -17.99 -43.91 0.26
N SER A 42 -18.08 -44.01 -1.06
CA SER A 42 -17.04 -43.53 -1.99
C SER A 42 -16.80 -42.02 -1.83
N LEU A 43 -17.87 -41.22 -1.75
CA LEU A 43 -17.77 -39.77 -1.56
C LEU A 43 -17.17 -39.41 -0.20
N THR A 44 -17.50 -40.17 0.85
CA THR A 44 -16.93 -39.99 2.19
C THR A 44 -15.43 -40.27 2.18
N ALA A 45 -14.99 -41.35 1.54
CA ALA A 45 -13.57 -41.69 1.43
C ALA A 45 -12.76 -40.61 0.68
N LEU A 46 -13.28 -40.12 -0.46
CA LEU A 46 -12.63 -39.04 -1.23
C LEU A 46 -12.58 -37.72 -0.46
N ARG A 47 -13.62 -37.45 0.35
CA ARG A 47 -13.70 -36.30 1.25
C ARG A 47 -12.63 -36.37 2.33
N ASP A 48 -12.44 -37.52 2.95
CA ASP A 48 -11.42 -37.72 3.97
C ASP A 48 -10.00 -37.64 3.38
N GLU A 49 -9.76 -38.20 2.19
CA GLU A 49 -8.49 -38.07 1.47
C GLU A 49 -8.16 -36.60 1.14
N THR A 50 -9.14 -35.86 0.62
CA THR A 50 -8.97 -34.42 0.31
C THR A 50 -8.74 -33.60 1.57
N ALA A 51 -9.39 -33.95 2.70
CA ALA A 51 -9.18 -33.28 3.98
C ALA A 51 -7.76 -33.50 4.51
N ILE A 52 -7.23 -34.73 4.42
CA ILE A 52 -5.84 -35.04 4.77
C ILE A 52 -4.87 -34.22 3.92
N GLU A 53 -5.14 -34.08 2.62
CA GLU A 53 -4.28 -33.33 1.71
C GLU A 53 -4.33 -31.82 1.96
N ILE A 54 -5.49 -31.27 2.33
CA ILE A 54 -5.61 -29.88 2.81
C ILE A 54 -4.79 -29.72 4.08
N GLU A 55 -4.95 -30.61 5.06
CA GLU A 55 -4.23 -30.54 6.33
C GLU A 55 -2.71 -30.60 6.11
N ARG A 56 -2.24 -31.49 5.22
CA ARG A 56 -0.84 -31.56 4.80
C ARG A 56 -0.36 -30.25 4.18
N ALA A 57 -1.12 -29.68 3.25
CA ALA A 57 -0.78 -28.41 2.62
C ALA A 57 -0.80 -27.22 3.60
N THR A 58 -1.73 -27.21 4.57
CA THR A 58 -1.78 -26.22 5.65
C THR A 58 -0.57 -26.36 6.57
N GLN A 59 -0.17 -27.58 6.94
CA GLN A 59 1.07 -27.84 7.70
C GLN A 59 2.34 -27.43 6.94
N GLU A 60 2.29 -27.45 5.60
CA GLU A 60 3.35 -26.96 4.71
C GLU A 60 3.29 -25.43 4.46
N GLY A 61 2.34 -24.71 5.09
CA GLY A 61 2.19 -23.26 4.95
C GLY A 61 1.68 -22.80 3.59
N MET A 62 1.07 -23.70 2.80
CA MET A 62 0.59 -23.42 1.46
C MET A 62 -0.79 -22.77 1.46
N ALA A 63 -1.04 -21.90 0.47
CA ALA A 63 -2.38 -21.37 0.25
C ALA A 63 -3.30 -22.45 -0.35
N ILE A 64 -4.29 -22.88 0.42
CA ILE A 64 -5.32 -23.82 -0.04
C ILE A 64 -6.20 -23.12 -1.09
N LYS A 65 -6.60 -23.84 -2.14
CA LYS A 65 -7.52 -23.31 -3.15
C LYS A 65 -8.93 -23.22 -2.58
N ASP A 66 -9.61 -22.09 -2.78
CA ASP A 66 -11.01 -21.89 -2.36
C ASP A 66 -11.97 -22.96 -2.92
N ARG A 67 -11.64 -23.50 -4.10
CA ARG A 67 -12.40 -24.59 -4.72
C ARG A 67 -12.34 -25.88 -3.87
N ALA A 68 -11.23 -26.16 -3.20
CA ALA A 68 -11.07 -27.35 -2.37
C ALA A 68 -11.84 -27.22 -1.05
N THR A 69 -11.76 -26.05 -0.40
CA THR A 69 -12.51 -25.79 0.83
C THR A 69 -14.02 -25.67 0.58
N GLY A 70 -14.42 -25.08 -0.55
CA GLY A 70 -15.81 -25.04 -1.00
C GLY A 70 -16.37 -26.44 -1.29
N TRP A 71 -15.62 -27.29 -1.99
CA TRP A 71 -16.03 -28.66 -2.26
C TRP A 71 -16.21 -29.49 -0.98
N LEU A 72 -15.31 -29.37 0.01
CA LEU A 72 -15.49 -30.06 1.30
C LEU A 72 -16.78 -29.63 2.01
N LYS A 73 -17.10 -28.34 2.00
CA LYS A 73 -18.36 -27.82 2.58
C LYS A 73 -19.59 -28.39 1.88
N ASP A 74 -19.57 -28.41 0.54
CA ASP A 74 -20.67 -28.95 -0.27
C ASP A 74 -20.90 -30.44 0.03
N VAL A 75 -19.82 -31.22 0.18
CA VAL A 75 -19.90 -32.64 0.53
C VAL A 75 -20.42 -32.84 1.95
N ASP A 76 -19.91 -32.09 2.93
CA ASP A 76 -20.35 -32.20 4.33
C ASP A 76 -21.84 -31.85 4.48
N GLU A 77 -22.32 -30.83 3.78
CA GLU A 77 -23.73 -30.46 3.78
C GLU A 77 -24.61 -31.54 3.15
N LEU A 78 -24.17 -32.14 2.04
CA LEU A 78 -24.90 -33.24 1.39
C LEU A 78 -24.94 -34.49 2.28
N LEU A 79 -23.82 -34.88 2.89
CA LEU A 79 -23.75 -36.03 3.80
C LEU A 79 -24.67 -35.85 5.02
N ARG A 80 -24.76 -34.63 5.56
CA ARG A 80 -25.72 -34.27 6.62
C ARG A 80 -27.17 -34.45 6.16
N LYS A 81 -27.56 -33.87 5.02
CA LYS A 81 -28.90 -34.02 4.43
C LYS A 81 -29.28 -35.48 4.21
N MET A 82 -28.34 -36.30 3.74
CA MET A 82 -28.55 -37.74 3.54
C MET A 82 -28.73 -38.49 4.86
N ASN A 83 -27.98 -38.14 5.92
CA ASN A 83 -28.13 -38.76 7.24
C ASN A 83 -29.51 -38.47 7.86
N ASP A 84 -29.96 -37.22 7.79
CA ASP A 84 -31.27 -36.81 8.33
C ASP A 84 -32.42 -37.56 7.65
N GLN A 85 -32.37 -37.69 6.32
CA GLN A 85 -33.39 -38.40 5.55
C GLN A 85 -33.37 -39.92 5.75
N ILE A 86 -32.18 -40.54 5.88
CA ILE A 86 -32.06 -41.97 6.20
C ILE A 86 -32.63 -42.26 7.60
N GLN A 87 -32.45 -41.34 8.55
CA GLN A 87 -32.98 -41.45 9.90
C GLN A 87 -34.51 -41.28 9.92
N GLU A 88 -35.05 -40.34 9.14
CA GLU A 88 -36.50 -40.14 8.96
C GLU A 88 -37.18 -41.35 8.27
N ALA A 89 -36.50 -41.96 7.29
CA ALA A 89 -36.96 -43.18 6.62
C ALA A 89 -36.99 -44.42 7.54
N LYS A 90 -36.05 -44.51 8.52
CA LYS A 90 -36.01 -45.59 9.52
C LYS A 90 -37.04 -45.43 10.65
N SER A 91 -37.50 -44.20 10.90
CA SER A 91 -38.40 -43.85 12.02
C SER A 91 -39.90 -44.09 11.72
N SER A 92 -40.27 -44.22 10.45
CA SER A 92 -41.68 -44.28 10.03
C SER A 92 -42.20 -45.72 9.88
N ARG A 93 -42.73 -46.30 10.97
CA ARG A 93 -43.29 -47.67 11.00
C ARG A 93 -44.66 -47.88 10.30
N CYS A 94 -45.17 -46.94 9.51
CA CYS A 94 -46.51 -47.05 8.89
C CYS A 94 -46.43 -47.01 7.35
N PHE A 95 -46.17 -48.16 6.73
CA PHE A 95 -45.79 -48.28 5.30
C PHE A 95 -46.83 -48.95 4.40
N LEU A 96 -48.14 -48.89 4.73
CA LEU A 96 -49.17 -49.61 3.98
C LEU A 96 -50.32 -48.79 3.38
N SER A 97 -50.30 -47.44 3.35
CA SER A 97 -51.40 -46.73 2.66
C SER A 97 -51.13 -45.38 1.96
N CYS A 98 -49.88 -44.99 1.65
CA CYS A 98 -49.65 -43.71 0.97
C CYS A 98 -48.62 -43.79 -0.17
N SER A 99 -49.11 -43.81 -1.42
CA SER A 99 -48.33 -43.85 -2.66
C SER A 99 -47.58 -42.54 -2.96
N THR A 100 -48.03 -41.40 -2.44
CA THR A 100 -47.40 -40.08 -2.66
C THR A 100 -46.11 -39.88 -1.86
N LYS A 101 -46.00 -40.42 -0.64
CA LYS A 101 -44.77 -40.33 0.17
C LYS A 101 -43.62 -41.20 -0.37
N ARG A 102 -43.92 -42.40 -0.91
CA ARG A 102 -42.91 -43.25 -1.58
C ARG A 102 -42.35 -42.61 -2.85
N CYS A 103 -43.19 -41.95 -3.65
CA CYS A 103 -42.72 -41.24 -4.86
C CYS A 103 -41.82 -40.05 -4.52
N ARG A 104 -42.07 -39.33 -3.42
CA ARG A 104 -41.20 -38.24 -2.95
C ARG A 104 -39.81 -38.76 -2.55
N ILE A 105 -39.77 -39.76 -1.65
CA ILE A 105 -38.49 -40.35 -1.19
C ILE A 105 -37.70 -40.93 -2.38
N SER A 106 -38.35 -41.62 -3.32
CA SER A 106 -37.68 -42.17 -4.50
C SER A 106 -37.13 -41.08 -5.44
N ARG A 107 -37.82 -39.93 -5.56
CA ARG A 107 -37.35 -38.79 -6.36
C ARG A 107 -36.16 -38.11 -5.69
N ASP A 108 -36.24 -37.91 -4.38
CA ASP A 108 -35.21 -37.25 -3.58
C ASP A 108 -33.92 -38.10 -3.52
N VAL A 109 -34.04 -39.43 -3.42
CA VAL A 109 -32.91 -40.39 -3.52
C VAL A 109 -32.24 -40.32 -4.91
N ALA A 110 -33.02 -40.18 -5.98
CA ALA A 110 -32.46 -40.06 -7.34
C ALA A 110 -31.74 -38.72 -7.55
N GLU A 111 -32.26 -37.64 -6.97
CA GLU A 111 -31.65 -36.30 -7.01
C GLU A 111 -30.35 -36.26 -6.20
N GLN A 112 -30.33 -36.86 -5.00
CA GLN A 112 -29.12 -37.03 -4.20
C GLN A 112 -28.08 -37.89 -4.90
N LEU A 113 -28.48 -38.99 -5.55
CA LEU A 113 -27.55 -39.83 -6.28
C LEU A 113 -26.89 -39.07 -7.44
N LYS A 114 -27.63 -38.19 -8.11
CA LYS A 114 -27.09 -37.33 -9.17
C LYS A 114 -26.06 -36.35 -8.61
N GLU A 115 -26.34 -35.76 -7.44
CA GLU A 115 -25.43 -34.81 -6.80
C GLU A 115 -24.18 -35.49 -6.24
N VAL A 116 -24.30 -36.68 -5.64
CA VAL A 116 -23.15 -37.49 -5.19
C VAL A 116 -22.21 -37.78 -6.35
N LYS A 117 -22.74 -38.18 -7.52
CA LYS A 117 -21.93 -38.43 -8.72
C LYS A 117 -21.24 -37.17 -9.24
N ARG A 118 -21.94 -36.03 -9.26
CA ARG A 118 -21.35 -34.73 -9.63
C ARG A 118 -20.19 -34.37 -8.70
N LEU A 119 -20.35 -34.54 -7.39
CA LEU A 119 -19.31 -34.23 -6.40
C LEU A 119 -18.13 -35.21 -6.45
N LEU A 120 -18.35 -36.49 -6.77
CA LEU A 120 -17.27 -37.45 -7.02
C LEU A 120 -16.41 -37.08 -8.23
N GLU A 121 -17.04 -36.62 -9.31
CA GLU A 121 -16.34 -36.19 -10.54
C GLU A 121 -15.55 -34.88 -10.31
N VAL A 122 -16.14 -33.93 -9.59
CA VAL A 122 -15.46 -32.68 -9.23
C VAL A 122 -14.33 -32.94 -8.21
N GLY A 123 -14.56 -33.81 -7.22
CA GLY A 123 -13.62 -34.11 -6.15
C GLY A 123 -12.36 -34.81 -6.62
N SER A 124 -12.47 -35.74 -7.58
CA SER A 124 -11.31 -36.45 -8.14
C SER A 124 -10.36 -35.51 -8.90
N SER A 125 -10.86 -34.43 -9.50
CA SER A 125 -10.03 -33.37 -10.08
C SER A 125 -9.41 -32.43 -9.03
N ILE A 126 -10.02 -32.30 -7.84
CA ILE A 126 -9.54 -31.40 -6.77
C ILE A 126 -8.48 -32.09 -5.90
N ALA A 127 -8.68 -33.37 -5.58
CA ALA A 127 -7.79 -34.16 -4.74
C ALA A 127 -6.34 -34.19 -5.26
N SER A 128 -6.14 -34.09 -6.58
CA SER A 128 -4.81 -34.03 -7.21
C SER A 128 -4.14 -32.64 -7.17
N SER A 129 -4.83 -31.57 -6.76
CA SER A 129 -4.29 -30.20 -6.79
C SER A 129 -4.98 -29.26 -5.80
N VAL A 130 -4.87 -29.60 -4.52
CA VAL A 130 -5.57 -28.96 -3.39
C VAL A 130 -5.00 -27.58 -3.01
N ALA A 131 -3.70 -27.36 -3.21
CA ALA A 131 -3.00 -26.12 -2.86
C ALA A 131 -2.44 -25.39 -4.09
N HIS A 132 -2.14 -24.11 -3.93
CA HIS A 132 -1.37 -23.34 -4.91
C HIS A 132 0.09 -23.80 -4.87
N SER A 133 0.72 -23.99 -6.04
CA SER A 133 2.17 -24.04 -6.12
C SER A 133 2.76 -22.72 -5.61
N TYR A 134 3.97 -22.74 -5.05
CA TYR A 134 4.66 -21.50 -4.69
C TYR A 134 4.63 -20.52 -5.89
N PRO A 135 4.36 -19.22 -5.67
CA PRO A 135 4.53 -18.23 -6.72
C PRO A 135 5.94 -18.36 -7.32
N GLU A 136 6.11 -18.18 -8.62
CA GLU A 136 7.45 -18.03 -9.20
C GLU A 136 8.06 -16.73 -8.66
N VAL A 137 8.82 -16.86 -7.59
CA VAL A 137 9.52 -15.75 -6.95
C VAL A 137 10.72 -15.40 -7.81
N LYS A 138 10.89 -14.12 -8.17
CA LYS A 138 12.12 -13.67 -8.85
C LYS A 138 13.34 -14.02 -7.99
N ALA A 139 14.34 -14.65 -8.59
CA ALA A 139 15.55 -15.07 -7.86
C ALA A 139 16.24 -13.90 -7.15
N VAL A 140 16.30 -12.72 -7.78
CA VAL A 140 16.91 -11.51 -7.22
C VAL A 140 16.02 -10.29 -7.49
N GLU A 141 15.77 -9.48 -6.46
CA GLU A 141 15.07 -8.20 -6.61
C GLU A 141 16.06 -7.07 -6.84
N HIS A 142 15.66 -6.08 -7.66
CA HIS A 142 16.46 -4.88 -7.84
C HIS A 142 16.28 -3.97 -6.63
N ILE A 143 17.37 -3.54 -6.02
CA ILE A 143 17.35 -2.54 -4.94
C ILE A 143 17.71 -1.18 -5.55
N PRO A 144 16.83 -0.16 -5.50
CA PRO A 144 17.13 1.18 -6.00
C PRO A 144 18.42 1.74 -5.38
N GLY A 145 19.29 2.33 -6.19
CA GLY A 145 20.55 2.93 -5.74
C GLY A 145 21.49 3.31 -6.89
N PRO A 146 22.57 4.07 -6.60
CA PRO A 146 23.54 4.51 -7.61
C PRO A 146 24.20 3.32 -8.32
N SER A 147 24.39 3.44 -9.63
CA SER A 147 24.81 2.34 -10.51
C SER A 147 26.29 1.96 -10.34
N ILE A 148 26.65 0.74 -10.79
CA ILE A 148 28.04 0.23 -10.82
C ILE A 148 28.92 1.01 -11.81
N GLN A 149 28.35 1.69 -12.82
CA GLN A 149 29.13 2.32 -13.88
C GLN A 149 29.86 3.59 -13.44
N ASP A 150 29.50 4.15 -12.28
CA ASP A 150 30.00 5.46 -11.80
C ASP A 150 30.87 5.35 -10.53
N GLN A 151 31.31 4.14 -10.15
CA GLN A 151 31.99 3.88 -8.87
C GLN A 151 33.52 3.77 -8.96
N THR A 152 34.18 3.97 -7.83
CA THR A 152 35.63 3.96 -7.68
C THR A 152 36.24 2.57 -7.88
N ALA A 153 37.53 2.52 -8.21
CA ALA A 153 38.24 1.26 -8.46
C ALA A 153 38.23 0.34 -7.23
N SER A 154 38.37 0.90 -6.03
CA SER A 154 38.34 0.16 -4.76
C SER A 154 37.05 -0.64 -4.55
N VAL A 155 35.89 -0.06 -4.86
CA VAL A 155 34.59 -0.74 -4.68
C VAL A 155 34.44 -1.92 -5.64
N SER A 156 34.99 -1.79 -6.85
CA SER A 156 34.99 -2.86 -7.85
C SER A 156 35.87 -4.04 -7.43
N GLU A 157 37.01 -3.78 -6.79
CA GLU A 157 37.89 -4.82 -6.24
C GLU A 157 37.23 -5.57 -5.07
N ASP A 158 36.58 -4.86 -4.15
CA ASP A 158 35.91 -5.49 -3.01
C ASP A 158 34.70 -6.31 -3.45
N LEU A 159 33.94 -5.85 -4.46
CA LEU A 159 32.90 -6.65 -5.10
C LEU A 159 33.47 -7.93 -5.72
N ALA A 160 34.62 -7.86 -6.39
CA ALA A 160 35.26 -9.04 -6.97
C ALA A 160 35.67 -10.04 -5.90
N LYS A 161 36.26 -9.57 -4.79
CA LYS A 161 36.62 -10.42 -3.63
C LYS A 161 35.38 -11.13 -3.06
N ILE A 162 34.28 -10.41 -2.85
CA ILE A 162 33.04 -11.01 -2.31
C ILE A 162 32.44 -12.03 -3.30
N MET A 163 32.46 -11.74 -4.61
CA MET A 163 32.00 -12.70 -5.63
C MET A 163 32.84 -13.99 -5.62
N THR A 164 34.16 -13.89 -5.40
CA THR A 164 35.02 -15.06 -5.22
C THR A 164 34.66 -15.85 -3.96
N LEU A 165 34.41 -15.17 -2.83
CA LEU A 165 34.00 -15.81 -1.57
C LEU A 165 32.64 -16.50 -1.69
N LEU A 166 31.68 -15.90 -2.40
CA LEU A 166 30.38 -16.52 -2.67
C LEU A 166 30.49 -17.80 -3.52
N SER A 167 31.56 -17.91 -4.31
CA SER A 167 31.83 -19.09 -5.14
C SER A 167 32.55 -20.21 -4.38
N ASP A 168 33.17 -19.91 -3.23
CA ASP A 168 33.86 -20.89 -2.38
C ASP A 168 32.85 -21.62 -1.48
N ASP A 169 32.64 -22.91 -1.75
CA ASP A 169 31.68 -23.73 -1.01
C ASP A 169 32.05 -23.88 0.50
N LYS A 170 33.31 -23.64 0.90
CA LYS A 170 33.75 -23.70 2.31
C LYS A 170 33.38 -22.45 3.14
N LYS A 171 32.91 -21.38 2.52
CA LYS A 171 32.62 -20.10 3.20
C LYS A 171 31.13 -19.85 3.28
N GLY A 172 30.46 -20.36 4.30
CA GLY A 172 29.02 -20.24 4.49
C GLY A 172 28.56 -18.85 4.89
N ILE A 173 29.23 -18.24 5.88
CA ILE A 173 28.88 -16.94 6.47
C ILE A 173 30.02 -15.94 6.27
N ILE A 174 29.74 -14.82 5.61
CA ILE A 174 30.71 -13.77 5.28
C ILE A 174 30.32 -12.50 6.05
N GLY A 175 31.23 -12.01 6.91
CA GLY A 175 31.08 -10.74 7.60
C GLY A 175 31.79 -9.61 6.87
N ILE A 176 31.10 -8.51 6.57
CA ILE A 176 31.68 -7.28 6.04
C ILE A 176 31.66 -6.26 7.17
N TRP A 177 32.81 -5.72 7.55
CA TRP A 177 32.87 -4.80 8.68
C TRP A 177 33.74 -3.58 8.42
N GLY A 178 33.41 -2.47 9.09
CA GLY A 178 34.12 -1.21 8.95
C GLY A 178 33.34 -0.03 9.54
N MET A 179 33.99 1.13 9.65
CA MET A 179 33.42 2.34 10.25
C MET A 179 32.07 2.76 9.64
N GLY A 180 31.23 3.48 10.40
CA GLY A 180 30.03 4.12 9.86
C GLY A 180 30.36 5.05 8.69
N GLY A 181 29.51 5.07 7.65
CA GLY A 181 29.73 5.90 6.46
C GLY A 181 30.81 5.43 5.48
N VAL A 182 31.43 4.26 5.69
CA VAL A 182 32.46 3.69 4.78
C VAL A 182 31.88 3.06 3.49
N GLY A 183 30.55 2.89 3.41
CA GLY A 183 29.88 2.38 2.21
C GLY A 183 29.55 0.88 2.19
N LYS A 184 29.48 0.21 3.35
CA LYS A 184 29.11 -1.21 3.47
C LYS A 184 27.78 -1.55 2.80
N THR A 185 26.72 -0.82 3.14
CA THR A 185 25.39 -0.99 2.55
C THR A 185 25.41 -0.79 1.04
N ASN A 186 26.15 0.21 0.54
CA ASN A 186 26.32 0.42 -0.89
C ASN A 186 27.04 -0.75 -1.56
N LEU A 187 28.10 -1.29 -0.95
CA LEU A 187 28.82 -2.46 -1.48
C LEU A 187 27.89 -3.66 -1.64
N VAL A 188 27.11 -3.99 -0.61
CA VAL A 188 26.21 -5.16 -0.67
C VAL A 188 25.02 -4.92 -1.59
N ARG A 189 24.51 -3.68 -1.67
CA ARG A 189 23.46 -3.30 -2.63
C ARG A 189 23.91 -3.51 -4.07
N ASN A 190 25.12 -3.07 -4.40
CA ASN A 190 25.72 -3.29 -5.71
C ASN A 190 25.93 -4.77 -6.02
N LEU A 191 26.36 -5.56 -5.02
CA LEU A 191 26.46 -7.01 -5.13
C LEU A 191 25.11 -7.64 -5.50
N ASN A 192 24.04 -7.30 -4.77
CA ASN A 192 22.68 -7.78 -5.05
C ASN A 192 22.25 -7.42 -6.49
N ASN A 193 22.40 -6.16 -6.89
CA ASN A 193 22.00 -5.72 -8.23
C ASN A 193 22.86 -6.33 -9.35
N LYS A 194 24.13 -6.65 -9.07
CA LYS A 194 25.01 -7.38 -10.00
C LYS A 194 24.58 -8.83 -10.15
N LEU A 195 24.19 -9.49 -9.04
CA LEU A 195 23.64 -10.84 -9.04
C LEU A 195 22.37 -10.92 -9.90
N GLN A 196 21.52 -9.90 -9.88
CA GLN A 196 20.32 -9.85 -10.73
C GLN A 196 20.62 -9.91 -12.24
N LYS A 197 21.75 -9.34 -12.68
CA LYS A 197 22.15 -9.32 -14.10
C LYS A 197 22.85 -10.60 -14.55
N ASN A 198 23.21 -11.49 -13.62
CA ASN A 198 23.93 -12.73 -13.92
C ASN A 198 22.94 -13.85 -14.26
N SER A 199 23.04 -14.40 -15.47
CA SER A 199 22.21 -15.52 -15.94
C SER A 199 22.54 -16.86 -15.26
N ASN A 200 23.74 -17.00 -14.68
CA ASN A 200 24.21 -18.23 -14.02
C ASN A 200 24.20 -18.10 -12.50
N LEU A 201 23.08 -17.68 -11.92
CA LEU A 201 22.89 -17.63 -10.47
C LEU A 201 22.90 -19.03 -9.85
N ARG A 202 23.74 -19.22 -8.84
CA ARG A 202 23.79 -20.46 -8.04
C ARG A 202 22.66 -20.52 -7.00
N PHE A 203 22.01 -19.40 -6.69
CA PHE A 203 20.98 -19.28 -5.67
C PHE A 203 19.59 -19.25 -6.31
N SER A 204 18.66 -20.05 -5.77
CA SER A 204 17.23 -19.98 -6.10
C SER A 204 16.62 -18.65 -5.67
N CYS A 205 17.10 -18.08 -4.56
CA CYS A 205 16.62 -16.81 -4.04
C CYS A 205 17.71 -16.02 -3.31
N VAL A 206 17.66 -14.69 -3.44
CA VAL A 206 18.45 -13.72 -2.67
C VAL A 206 17.50 -12.93 -1.77
N LEU A 207 17.76 -12.96 -0.47
CA LEU A 207 16.93 -12.38 0.57
C LEU A 207 17.69 -11.19 1.18
N TRP A 208 17.10 -9.99 1.15
CA TRP A 208 17.69 -8.80 1.76
C TRP A 208 16.88 -8.38 2.99
N VAL A 209 17.55 -8.20 4.13
CA VAL A 209 16.95 -7.66 5.34
C VAL A 209 17.91 -6.65 5.98
N THR A 210 17.44 -5.42 6.16
CA THR A 210 18.13 -4.44 7.02
C THR A 210 17.69 -4.65 8.46
N VAL A 211 18.66 -4.77 9.37
CA VAL A 211 18.48 -5.06 10.80
C VAL A 211 18.56 -3.76 11.58
N SER A 212 17.55 -3.49 12.41
CA SER A 212 17.55 -2.34 13.31
C SER A 212 18.52 -2.54 14.48
N LYS A 213 18.95 -1.44 15.11
CA LYS A 213 19.82 -1.46 16.30
C LYS A 213 19.30 -2.36 17.42
N LYS A 214 17.99 -2.28 17.71
CA LYS A 214 17.27 -3.26 18.53
C LYS A 214 16.83 -4.41 17.64
N LEU A 215 17.31 -5.62 17.91
CA LEU A 215 16.93 -6.80 17.13
C LEU A 215 15.46 -7.17 17.35
N ASP A 216 14.62 -6.90 16.35
CA ASP A 216 13.25 -7.42 16.27
C ASP A 216 13.21 -8.69 15.39
N ILE A 217 13.23 -9.84 16.05
CA ILE A 217 13.16 -11.16 15.41
C ILE A 217 11.90 -11.29 14.54
N LYS A 218 10.75 -10.79 15.00
CA LYS A 218 9.48 -10.92 14.29
C LYS A 218 9.50 -10.09 13.01
N MET A 219 10.04 -8.87 13.04
CA MET A 219 10.20 -8.03 11.85
C MET A 219 11.12 -8.69 10.81
N VAL A 220 12.26 -9.23 11.24
CA VAL A 220 13.19 -9.93 10.36
C VAL A 220 12.52 -11.16 9.72
N GLN A 221 11.85 -12.00 10.54
CA GLN A 221 11.11 -13.17 10.07
C GLN A 221 10.01 -12.79 9.07
N THR A 222 9.26 -11.72 9.36
CA THR A 222 8.18 -11.21 8.50
C THR A 222 8.72 -10.77 7.14
N ARG A 223 9.86 -10.07 7.09
CA ARG A 223 10.51 -9.66 5.83
C ARG A 223 10.97 -10.87 5.01
N ILE A 224 11.58 -11.86 5.65
CA ILE A 224 11.99 -13.11 4.98
C ILE A 224 10.77 -13.88 4.46
N ALA A 225 9.74 -14.03 5.29
CA ALA A 225 8.52 -14.77 4.95
C ALA A 225 7.77 -14.12 3.77
N SER A 226 7.59 -12.80 3.81
CA SER A 226 7.05 -11.99 2.71
C SER A 226 7.80 -12.26 1.40
N ARG A 227 9.14 -12.26 1.46
CA ARG A 227 10.00 -12.46 0.29
C ARG A 227 9.93 -13.88 -0.28
N LEU A 228 9.59 -14.86 0.55
CA LEU A 228 9.38 -16.27 0.16
C LEU A 228 7.92 -16.56 -0.24
N GLY A 229 7.01 -15.58 -0.15
CA GLY A 229 5.58 -15.74 -0.44
C GLY A 229 4.83 -16.58 0.60
N LEU A 230 5.35 -16.68 1.83
CA LEU A 230 4.68 -17.38 2.93
C LEU A 230 3.54 -16.51 3.48
N LYS A 231 2.34 -17.10 3.63
CA LYS A 231 1.22 -16.42 4.30
C LYS A 231 1.42 -16.45 5.80
N LEU A 232 1.41 -15.28 6.41
CA LEU A 232 1.54 -15.12 7.86
C LEU A 232 0.18 -15.33 8.52
N GLU A 233 0.06 -16.34 9.37
CA GLU A 233 -1.05 -16.43 10.31
C GLU A 233 -0.75 -15.50 11.50
N GLU A 234 -1.58 -14.49 11.71
CA GLU A 234 -1.39 -13.46 12.76
C GLU A 234 -1.28 -14.04 14.18
N SER A 235 -1.78 -15.26 14.40
CA SER A 235 -1.73 -15.99 15.67
C SER A 235 -0.42 -16.73 15.94
N SER A 236 0.50 -16.84 14.97
CA SER A 236 1.75 -17.58 15.13
C SER A 236 2.83 -16.74 15.81
N GLY A 237 3.29 -17.17 16.99
CA GLY A 237 4.43 -16.55 17.68
C GLY A 237 5.76 -16.73 16.92
N PRO A 238 6.85 -16.04 17.35
CA PRO A 238 8.15 -16.06 16.69
C PRO A 238 8.72 -17.48 16.45
N ASP A 239 8.48 -18.41 17.39
CA ASP A 239 8.97 -19.79 17.26
C ASP A 239 8.24 -20.58 16.16
N GLY A 240 6.93 -20.34 16.00
CA GLY A 240 6.15 -20.94 14.91
C GLY A 240 6.62 -20.44 13.54
N MET A 241 6.90 -19.14 13.44
CA MET A 241 7.48 -18.56 12.22
C MET A 241 8.87 -19.11 11.91
N ALA A 242 9.73 -19.28 12.92
CA ALA A 242 11.05 -19.86 12.74
C ALA A 242 10.98 -21.27 12.12
N ILE A 243 10.06 -22.12 12.60
CA ILE A 243 9.89 -23.48 12.08
C ILE A 243 9.45 -23.47 10.61
N GLN A 244 8.51 -22.59 10.24
CA GLN A 244 8.02 -22.48 8.87
C GLN A 244 9.12 -21.98 7.92
N LEU A 245 9.86 -20.94 8.34
CA LEU A 245 10.99 -20.40 7.59
C LEU A 245 12.07 -21.45 7.38
N HIS A 246 12.42 -22.19 8.43
CA HIS A 246 13.46 -23.21 8.38
C HIS A 246 13.12 -24.29 7.36
N ARG A 247 11.90 -24.85 7.41
CA ARG A 247 11.42 -25.87 6.45
C ARG A 247 11.38 -25.36 5.01
N ARG A 248 11.07 -24.08 4.80
CA ARG A 248 11.01 -23.48 3.46
C ARG A 248 12.40 -23.25 2.88
N LEU A 249 13.34 -22.76 3.70
CA LEU A 249 14.71 -22.47 3.32
C LEU A 249 15.56 -23.75 3.15
N GLU A 250 15.26 -24.82 3.89
CA GLU A 250 15.94 -26.11 3.74
C GLU A 250 15.75 -26.71 2.33
N LYS A 251 14.67 -26.33 1.63
CA LYS A 251 14.37 -26.78 0.26
C LYS A 251 15.02 -25.91 -0.83
N GLU A 252 15.66 -24.79 -0.48
CA GLU A 252 16.18 -23.80 -1.44
C GLU A 252 17.66 -23.52 -1.22
N ARG A 253 18.37 -23.26 -2.29
CA ARG A 253 19.71 -22.69 -2.19
C ARG A 253 19.60 -21.16 -2.12
N PHE A 254 19.82 -20.56 -0.96
CA PHE A 254 19.58 -19.13 -0.73
C PHE A 254 20.86 -18.34 -0.46
N LEU A 255 20.81 -17.04 -0.74
CA LEU A 255 21.74 -16.05 -0.21
C LEU A 255 20.96 -15.09 0.69
N LEU A 256 21.28 -15.06 1.98
CA LEU A 256 20.69 -14.11 2.93
C LEU A 256 21.65 -12.95 3.19
N ILE A 257 21.20 -11.73 2.95
CA ILE A 257 21.92 -10.49 3.25
C ILE A 257 21.26 -9.85 4.47
N LEU A 258 22.00 -9.79 5.57
CA LEU A 258 21.66 -9.08 6.81
C LEU A 258 22.44 -7.77 6.86
N ASP A 259 21.83 -6.68 6.42
CA ASP A 259 22.47 -5.37 6.40
C ASP A 259 22.34 -4.69 7.78
N ASP A 260 23.43 -4.10 8.24
CA ASP A 260 23.60 -3.31 9.45
C ASP A 260 23.29 -4.05 10.76
N VAL A 261 24.02 -5.13 11.02
CA VAL A 261 23.90 -5.93 12.24
C VAL A 261 24.67 -5.31 13.40
N TRP A 262 23.95 -4.99 14.49
CA TRP A 262 24.49 -4.31 15.68
C TRP A 262 24.82 -5.24 16.85
N GLU A 263 24.05 -6.31 17.01
CA GLU A 263 24.15 -7.25 18.15
C GLU A 263 24.11 -8.71 17.66
N LYS A 264 24.27 -9.65 18.59
CA LYS A 264 24.24 -11.08 18.25
C LYS A 264 22.86 -11.48 17.70
N ILE A 265 22.86 -12.04 16.48
CA ILE A 265 21.68 -12.64 15.88
C ILE A 265 21.75 -14.16 16.03
N ASP A 266 20.66 -14.75 16.51
CA ASP A 266 20.49 -16.20 16.59
C ASP A 266 19.77 -16.69 15.34
N LEU A 267 20.50 -17.32 14.42
CA LEU A 267 19.97 -17.83 13.15
C LEU A 267 18.92 -18.92 13.37
N ASP A 268 19.05 -19.71 14.45
CA ASP A 268 18.12 -20.79 14.75
C ASP A 268 16.76 -20.19 15.19
N LYS A 269 16.78 -19.12 15.99
CA LYS A 269 15.58 -18.35 16.34
C LYS A 269 14.96 -17.62 15.15
N LEU A 270 15.76 -17.19 14.17
CA LEU A 270 15.23 -16.63 12.93
C LEU A 270 14.57 -17.71 12.05
N GLY A 271 14.90 -18.99 12.25
CA GLY A 271 14.49 -20.05 11.35
C GLY A 271 15.35 -20.15 10.08
N VAL A 272 16.59 -19.68 10.13
CA VAL A 272 17.52 -19.73 8.99
C VAL A 272 18.45 -20.93 9.16
N PRO A 273 18.43 -21.92 8.24
CA PRO A 273 19.36 -23.04 8.28
C PRO A 273 20.82 -22.57 8.23
N ARG A 274 21.69 -23.18 9.03
CA ARG A 274 23.12 -22.86 9.01
C ARG A 274 23.73 -23.38 7.71
N PRO A 275 24.57 -22.58 7.03
CA PRO A 275 25.23 -23.01 5.79
C PRO A 275 26.13 -24.27 5.93
N GLU A 276 26.57 -24.59 7.14
CA GLU A 276 27.32 -25.82 7.45
C GLU A 276 26.48 -27.08 7.21
N ASP A 277 25.19 -27.01 7.55
CA ASP A 277 24.22 -28.10 7.44
C ASP A 277 23.45 -28.06 6.10
N HIS A 278 23.54 -26.94 5.36
CA HIS A 278 22.83 -26.71 4.11
C HIS A 278 23.79 -26.32 2.97
N SER A 279 24.31 -27.34 2.29
CA SER A 279 25.36 -27.16 1.28
C SER A 279 24.92 -26.25 0.13
N GLY A 280 25.64 -25.14 -0.04
CA GLY A 280 25.48 -24.21 -1.17
C GLY A 280 24.75 -22.91 -0.82
N SER A 281 24.07 -22.83 0.31
CA SER A 281 23.48 -21.57 0.81
C SER A 281 24.53 -20.68 1.46
N LYS A 282 24.31 -19.37 1.47
CA LYS A 282 25.26 -18.36 1.95
C LYS A 282 24.59 -17.28 2.78
N ILE A 283 25.31 -16.72 3.73
CA ILE A 283 24.87 -15.56 4.52
C ILE A 283 25.94 -14.46 4.41
N ILE A 284 25.53 -13.25 4.06
CA ILE A 284 26.35 -12.03 4.16
C ILE A 284 25.75 -11.18 5.28
N LEU A 285 26.60 -10.66 6.15
CA LEU A 285 26.18 -9.62 7.09
C LEU A 285 27.11 -8.42 7.02
N THR A 286 26.56 -7.21 7.16
CA THR A 286 27.36 -6.00 7.32
C THR A 286 27.29 -5.55 8.79
N SER A 287 28.40 -5.07 9.34
CA SER A 287 28.43 -4.55 10.72
C SER A 287 29.46 -3.43 10.89
N ARG A 288 29.29 -2.61 11.92
CA ARG A 288 30.32 -1.64 12.34
C ARG A 288 31.42 -2.29 13.19
N SER A 289 31.15 -3.46 13.79
CA SER A 289 32.03 -4.11 14.75
C SER A 289 32.49 -5.49 14.28
N LEU A 290 33.80 -5.70 14.28
CA LEU A 290 34.38 -7.04 14.05
C LEU A 290 33.93 -8.04 15.12
N ASP A 291 33.66 -7.58 16.34
CA ASP A 291 33.25 -8.47 17.42
C ASP A 291 31.85 -9.06 17.16
N VAL A 292 30.94 -8.30 16.54
CA VAL A 292 29.63 -8.82 16.10
C VAL A 292 29.82 -9.95 15.10
N CYS A 293 30.71 -9.80 14.12
CA CYS A 293 31.04 -10.87 13.17
C CYS A 293 31.62 -12.11 13.88
N ARG A 294 32.49 -11.91 14.88
CA ARG A 294 33.05 -13.02 15.68
C ARG A 294 31.97 -13.73 16.49
N TYR A 295 31.02 -13.00 17.08
CA TYR A 295 29.91 -13.58 17.83
C TYR A 295 28.97 -14.42 16.97
N ILE A 296 28.73 -14.00 15.71
CA ILE A 296 27.93 -14.74 14.72
C ILE A 296 28.74 -15.88 14.07
N GLN A 297 30.03 -16.01 14.42
CA GLN A 297 30.92 -17.08 13.94
C GLN A 297 31.08 -17.08 12.42
N THR A 298 31.24 -15.90 11.82
CA THR A 298 31.52 -15.75 10.37
C THR A 298 32.76 -16.55 9.94
N ASP A 299 32.68 -17.27 8.83
CA ASP A 299 33.78 -18.05 8.24
C ASP A 299 34.91 -17.19 7.67
N PHE A 300 34.55 -15.97 7.25
CA PHE A 300 35.48 -15.00 6.69
C PHE A 300 34.99 -13.58 6.95
N ASN A 301 35.93 -12.70 7.29
CA ASN A 301 35.66 -11.29 7.54
C ASN A 301 36.38 -10.41 6.52
N VAL A 302 35.63 -9.59 5.80
CA VAL A 302 36.12 -8.60 4.85
C VAL A 302 36.15 -7.24 5.55
N PRO A 303 37.34 -6.72 5.91
CA PRO A 303 37.45 -5.35 6.42
C PRO A 303 37.29 -4.37 5.25
N MET A 304 36.38 -3.40 5.38
CA MET A 304 36.32 -2.25 4.48
C MET A 304 37.22 -1.14 5.01
N SER A 305 38.22 -0.78 4.20
CA SER A 305 39.04 0.40 4.42
C SER A 305 38.38 1.67 3.86
N VAL A 306 38.85 2.82 4.31
CA VAL A 306 38.56 4.11 3.67
C VAL A 306 39.11 4.14 2.24
N LEU A 307 38.59 5.05 1.41
CA LEU A 307 39.05 5.25 0.04
C LEU A 307 40.48 5.80 0.02
N GLY A 308 41.28 5.34 -0.93
CA GLY A 308 42.58 5.96 -1.22
C GLY A 308 42.41 7.34 -1.85
N ASP A 309 43.43 8.20 -1.75
CA ASP A 309 43.41 9.60 -2.18
C ASP A 309 42.84 9.83 -3.59
N LYS A 310 43.17 8.95 -4.55
CA LYS A 310 42.69 9.06 -5.93
C LYS A 310 41.18 8.84 -6.04
N ASP A 311 40.69 7.77 -5.41
CA ASP A 311 39.27 7.42 -5.39
C ASP A 311 38.46 8.43 -4.57
N ALA A 312 39.04 8.91 -3.47
CA ALA A 312 38.48 9.98 -2.64
C ALA A 312 38.34 11.30 -3.43
N TRP A 313 39.38 11.70 -4.17
CA TRP A 313 39.34 12.89 -5.02
C TRP A 313 38.32 12.78 -6.15
N GLN A 314 38.24 11.62 -6.80
CA GLN A 314 37.24 11.37 -7.84
C GLN A 314 35.81 11.54 -7.29
N LEU A 315 35.54 10.94 -6.12
CA LEU A 315 34.26 11.06 -5.45
C LEU A 315 33.98 12.51 -5.01
N PHE A 316 34.96 13.21 -4.43
CA PHE A 316 34.81 14.62 -4.02
C PHE A 316 34.46 15.51 -5.21
N SER A 317 35.19 15.34 -6.32
CA SER A 317 35.01 16.12 -7.55
C SER A 317 33.63 15.91 -8.17
N GLN A 318 33.09 14.69 -8.09
CA GLN A 318 31.76 14.38 -8.57
C GLN A 318 30.67 15.20 -7.86
N TYR A 319 30.80 15.40 -6.54
CA TYR A 319 29.80 16.10 -5.73
C TYR A 319 30.03 17.61 -5.65
N ALA A 320 31.30 18.06 -5.62
CA ALA A 320 31.65 19.48 -5.66
C ALA A 320 31.53 20.09 -7.08
N THR A 321 31.42 19.25 -8.11
CA THR A 321 31.27 19.61 -9.54
C THR A 321 32.43 20.46 -10.07
N ASP A 322 32.24 21.14 -11.21
CA ASP A 322 33.29 21.82 -11.99
C ASP A 322 34.07 22.91 -11.22
N VAL A 323 33.56 23.37 -10.07
CA VAL A 323 34.20 24.39 -9.22
C VAL A 323 35.58 23.94 -8.75
N VAL A 324 35.80 22.63 -8.55
CA VAL A 324 37.12 22.11 -8.10
C VAL A 324 38.19 22.17 -9.18
N SER A 325 37.80 22.34 -10.45
CA SER A 325 38.71 22.48 -11.58
C SER A 325 39.23 23.92 -11.78
N LEU A 326 38.75 24.88 -10.99
CA LEU A 326 39.25 26.26 -11.01
C LEU A 326 40.64 26.32 -10.35
N GLU A 327 41.65 26.83 -11.07
CA GLU A 327 43.06 26.84 -10.61
C GLU A 327 43.27 27.42 -9.20
N HIS A 328 42.52 28.46 -8.83
CA HIS A 328 42.62 29.11 -7.51
C HIS A 328 41.86 28.37 -6.38
N ILE A 329 41.06 27.35 -6.72
CA ILE A 329 40.29 26.53 -5.78
C ILE A 329 40.89 25.14 -5.64
N THR A 330 41.41 24.54 -6.72
CA THR A 330 41.92 23.17 -6.74
C THR A 330 42.83 22.84 -5.55
N PRO A 331 43.83 23.68 -5.15
CA PRO A 331 44.68 23.37 -4.00
C PRO A 331 43.93 23.32 -2.67
N LEU A 332 42.91 24.17 -2.49
CA LEU A 332 42.09 24.21 -1.29
C LEU A 332 41.08 23.04 -1.28
N ALA A 333 40.54 22.68 -2.44
CA ALA A 333 39.66 21.54 -2.61
C ALA A 333 40.37 20.22 -2.31
N GLU A 334 41.59 20.03 -2.83
CA GLU A 334 42.43 18.86 -2.53
C GLU A 334 42.75 18.77 -1.03
N ALA A 335 43.04 19.91 -0.39
CA ALA A 335 43.28 19.96 1.06
C ALA A 335 42.03 19.55 1.85
N ILE A 336 40.85 20.08 1.53
CA ILE A 336 39.58 19.68 2.19
C ILE A 336 39.26 18.21 1.94
N CYS A 337 39.49 17.70 0.73
CA CYS A 337 39.30 16.28 0.42
C CYS A 337 40.21 15.39 1.28
N LYS A 338 41.49 15.78 1.44
CA LYS A 338 42.43 15.09 2.34
C LYS A 338 41.98 15.12 3.80
N GLU A 339 41.42 16.24 4.26
CA GLU A 339 40.85 16.33 5.62
C GLU A 339 39.70 15.36 5.85
N CYS A 340 39.05 14.85 4.79
CA CYS A 340 38.01 13.83 4.88
C CYS A 340 38.56 12.41 5.15
N GLU A 341 39.89 12.23 5.13
CA GLU A 341 40.62 10.97 5.42
C GLU A 341 40.03 9.75 4.67
N GLY A 342 39.58 9.94 3.43
CA GLY A 342 39.08 8.85 2.58
C GLY A 342 37.68 8.34 2.91
N LEU A 343 36.95 8.92 3.87
CA LEU A 343 35.62 8.43 4.24
C LEU A 343 34.54 8.90 3.24
N PRO A 344 33.85 7.99 2.53
CA PRO A 344 32.88 8.34 1.50
C PRO A 344 31.79 9.31 1.96
N LEU A 345 31.14 9.06 3.10
CA LEU A 345 30.08 9.93 3.60
C LEU A 345 30.58 11.36 3.85
N ALA A 346 31.75 11.52 4.50
CA ALA A 346 32.33 12.83 4.73
C ALA A 346 32.73 13.52 3.42
N ILE A 347 33.30 12.77 2.47
CA ILE A 347 33.68 13.28 1.14
C ILE A 347 32.46 13.79 0.38
N ILE A 348 31.39 13.00 0.34
CA ILE A 348 30.14 13.33 -0.35
C ILE A 348 29.52 14.58 0.26
N THR A 349 29.35 14.60 1.59
CA THR A 349 28.72 15.70 2.29
C THR A 349 29.54 16.99 2.20
N MET A 350 30.87 16.91 2.31
CA MET A 350 31.75 18.08 2.14
C MET A 350 31.77 18.55 0.69
N GLY A 351 31.85 17.65 -0.29
CA GLY A 351 31.79 17.98 -1.71
C GLY A 351 30.49 18.72 -2.05
N ALA A 352 29.36 18.19 -1.60
CA ALA A 352 28.05 18.81 -1.78
C ALA A 352 27.96 20.20 -1.13
N ALA A 353 28.45 20.37 0.10
CA ALA A 353 28.44 21.66 0.80
C ALA A 353 29.35 22.72 0.14
N MET A 354 30.39 22.29 -0.58
CA MET A 354 31.28 23.18 -1.33
C MET A 354 30.80 23.44 -2.77
N ARG A 355 29.74 22.77 -3.23
CA ARG A 355 29.21 22.88 -4.59
C ARG A 355 28.82 24.33 -4.92
N GLY A 356 29.22 24.79 -6.11
CA GLY A 356 28.90 26.15 -6.58
C GLY A 356 29.64 27.30 -5.89
N LYS A 357 30.47 27.04 -4.86
CA LYS A 357 31.20 28.08 -4.12
C LYS A 357 32.47 28.48 -4.89
N THR A 358 32.42 29.55 -5.69
CA THR A 358 33.56 29.99 -6.53
C THR A 358 34.56 30.90 -5.82
N ASN A 359 34.25 31.38 -4.61
CA ASN A 359 35.10 32.29 -3.85
C ASN A 359 36.13 31.50 -3.00
N PRO A 360 37.45 31.65 -3.24
CA PRO A 360 38.49 30.90 -2.52
C PRO A 360 38.53 31.18 -1.01
N GLU A 361 38.06 32.34 -0.55
CA GLU A 361 38.01 32.65 0.88
C GLU A 361 37.03 31.75 1.63
N VAL A 362 35.95 31.29 0.98
CA VAL A 362 35.01 30.31 1.55
C VAL A 362 35.70 28.96 1.77
N TRP A 363 36.52 28.52 0.82
CA TRP A 363 37.31 27.29 0.92
C TRP A 363 38.41 27.38 1.99
N LYS A 364 39.12 28.51 2.06
CA LYS A 364 40.09 28.76 3.14
C LYS A 364 39.43 28.77 4.51
N HIS A 365 38.25 29.39 4.61
CA HIS A 365 37.49 29.40 5.85
C HIS A 365 37.09 27.97 6.25
N ALA A 366 36.54 27.18 5.32
CA ALA A 366 36.19 25.78 5.54
C ALA A 366 37.36 24.96 6.07
N LEU A 367 38.51 25.05 5.39
CA LEU A 367 39.74 24.35 5.77
C LEU A 367 40.23 24.78 7.16
N ASN A 368 40.25 26.08 7.45
CA ASN A 368 40.63 26.61 8.75
C ASN A 368 39.71 26.15 9.87
N GLN A 369 38.40 26.02 9.63
CA GLN A 369 37.46 25.52 10.62
C GLN A 369 37.69 24.04 10.93
N LEU A 370 37.94 23.21 9.90
CA LEU A 370 38.32 21.81 10.07
C LEU A 370 39.60 21.68 10.92
N HIS A 371 40.58 22.55 10.70
CA HIS A 371 41.86 22.56 11.44
C HIS A 371 41.77 23.11 12.88
N ARG A 372 40.92 24.11 13.15
CA ARG A 372 40.84 24.79 14.46
C ARG A 372 40.09 24.01 15.55
N SER A 373 39.37 22.97 15.19
CA SER A 373 38.58 22.15 16.12
C SER A 373 39.44 21.20 16.97
N VAL A 374 39.95 21.69 18.11
CA VAL A 374 40.71 20.92 19.14
C VAL A 374 39.88 19.72 19.66
N PRO A 375 40.48 18.53 19.86
CA PRO A 375 39.78 17.36 20.41
C PRO A 375 39.63 17.47 21.93
N TYR A 376 38.40 17.31 22.44
CA TYR A 376 38.17 17.05 23.86
C TYR A 376 37.76 15.57 23.99
N ALA A 377 38.77 14.70 24.19
CA ALA A 377 38.77 13.26 24.52
C ALA A 377 37.44 12.45 24.44
N ALA A 378 37.35 11.21 23.92
CA ALA A 378 38.21 10.32 23.15
C ALA A 378 37.28 9.34 22.38
N GLY A 379 37.48 9.18 21.06
CA GLY A 379 36.75 8.20 20.24
C GLY A 379 36.99 8.38 18.73
N VAL A 380 36.85 7.30 17.94
CA VAL A 380 37.08 7.28 16.48
C VAL A 380 36.00 8.06 15.70
N GLU A 381 34.80 8.21 16.27
CA GLU A 381 33.64 8.85 15.62
C GLU A 381 33.65 10.40 15.70
N GLU A 382 34.42 11.00 16.61
CA GLU A 382 34.42 12.46 16.83
C GLU A 382 35.02 13.25 15.64
N LYS A 383 36.03 12.68 14.96
CA LYS A 383 36.60 13.26 13.74
C LYS A 383 35.59 13.34 12.59
N LEU A 384 34.74 12.31 12.47
CA LEU A 384 33.65 12.27 11.49
C LEU A 384 32.58 13.31 11.81
N TYR A 385 32.23 13.45 13.09
CA TYR A 385 31.19 14.37 13.52
C TYR A 385 31.54 15.83 13.23
N LYS A 386 32.83 16.19 13.35
CA LYS A 386 33.33 17.53 13.02
C LYS A 386 33.14 17.89 11.55
N ARG A 387 33.41 16.95 10.63
CA ARG A 387 33.27 17.15 9.17
C ARG A 387 31.80 17.36 8.79
N LEU A 388 30.93 16.51 9.31
CA LEU A 388 29.49 16.61 9.06
C LEU A 388 28.87 17.84 9.74
N LYS A 389 29.36 18.23 10.91
CA LYS A 389 28.96 19.49 11.55
C LYS A 389 29.28 20.71 10.69
N TRP A 390 30.42 20.70 9.98
CA TRP A 390 30.73 21.80 9.07
C TRP A 390 29.68 21.94 7.97
N SER A 391 29.23 20.83 7.37
CA SER A 391 28.13 20.84 6.39
C SER A 391 26.85 21.45 6.96
N TYR A 392 26.49 21.10 8.20
CA TYR A 392 25.40 21.75 8.92
C TYR A 392 25.64 23.25 9.14
N ASP A 393 26.84 23.65 9.57
CA ASP A 393 27.19 25.05 9.85
C ASP A 393 27.15 25.90 8.56
N SER A 394 27.42 25.28 7.41
CA SER A 394 27.38 25.87 6.07
C SER A 394 25.98 26.02 5.47
N LEU A 395 24.95 25.44 6.09
CA LEU A 395 23.55 25.63 5.66
C LEU A 395 23.17 27.12 5.75
N GLU A 396 22.63 27.65 4.66
CA GLU A 396 22.17 29.03 4.58
C GLU A 396 20.76 29.16 5.18
N GLY A 397 20.62 29.98 6.22
CA GLY A 397 19.34 30.25 6.87
C GLY A 397 19.11 29.47 8.16
N LYS A 398 18.52 30.17 9.14
CA LYS A 398 18.20 29.60 10.46
C LYS A 398 17.15 28.50 10.37
N ASP A 399 16.14 28.70 9.51
CA ASP A 399 15.02 27.76 9.34
C ASP A 399 15.53 26.38 8.90
N LEU A 400 16.40 26.35 7.88
CA LEU A 400 16.99 25.12 7.33
C LEU A 400 17.75 24.32 8.39
N LYS A 401 18.58 25.01 9.20
CA LYS A 401 19.29 24.41 10.34
C LYS A 401 18.35 23.84 11.39
N THR A 402 17.32 24.61 11.77
CA THR A 402 16.36 24.15 12.80
C THR A 402 15.46 23.02 12.34
N CYS A 403 15.12 22.98 11.05
CA CYS A 403 14.37 21.90 10.39
C CYS A 403 15.21 20.62 10.32
N PHE A 404 16.49 20.73 9.93
CA PHE A 404 17.43 19.61 9.99
C PHE A 404 17.53 18.99 11.39
N LEU A 405 17.71 19.83 12.42
CA LEU A 405 17.75 19.34 13.81
C LEU A 405 16.41 18.74 14.27
N TYR A 406 15.28 19.15 13.68
CA TYR A 406 13.98 18.55 13.99
C TYR A 406 13.90 17.10 13.50
N CYS A 407 14.44 16.80 12.31
CA CYS A 407 14.47 15.44 11.76
C CYS A 407 15.22 14.45 12.67
N SER A 408 16.15 14.93 13.50
CA SER A 408 16.89 14.10 14.49
C SER A 408 16.00 13.48 15.56
N LEU A 409 14.79 14.02 15.77
CA LEU A 409 13.85 13.51 16.77
C LEU A 409 13.29 12.13 16.40
N PHE A 410 13.28 11.78 15.11
CA PHE A 410 12.79 10.49 14.62
C PHE A 410 13.86 9.40 14.80
N PRO A 411 13.49 8.11 14.81
CA PRO A 411 14.44 7.00 14.95
C PRO A 411 15.47 6.85 13.82
N GLU A 412 16.40 5.91 14.00
CA GLU A 412 17.45 5.61 13.01
C GLU A 412 16.82 4.94 11.77
N ASP A 413 17.22 5.37 10.57
CA ASP A 413 16.64 4.91 9.28
C ASP A 413 15.12 5.04 9.14
N PHE A 414 14.47 5.80 10.02
CA PHE A 414 13.04 6.02 9.98
C PHE A 414 12.65 6.82 8.73
N SER A 415 11.74 6.27 7.93
CA SER A 415 11.18 6.97 6.77
C SER A 415 10.06 7.88 7.22
N ILE A 416 10.36 9.17 7.30
CA ILE A 416 9.45 10.23 7.74
C ILE A 416 8.57 10.63 6.56
N ASP A 417 7.26 10.63 6.77
CA ASP A 417 6.31 11.17 5.80
C ASP A 417 6.53 12.67 5.60
N ILE A 418 6.68 13.11 4.36
CA ILE A 418 6.99 14.50 4.03
C ILE A 418 5.88 15.45 4.49
N ASP A 419 4.62 15.06 4.33
CA ASP A 419 3.48 15.91 4.68
C ASP A 419 3.41 16.07 6.19
N GLU A 420 3.55 14.96 6.92
CA GLU A 420 3.60 14.95 8.38
C GLU A 420 4.76 15.83 8.89
N LEU A 421 5.94 15.74 8.28
CA LEU A 421 7.11 16.56 8.62
C LEU A 421 6.88 18.06 8.42
N VAL A 422 6.25 18.45 7.32
CA VAL A 422 5.92 19.86 7.05
C VAL A 422 4.89 20.38 8.05
N TRP A 423 3.88 19.57 8.41
CA TRP A 423 2.93 19.92 9.47
C TRP A 423 3.58 20.06 10.84
N TYR A 424 4.55 19.21 11.19
CA TYR A 424 5.35 19.39 12.40
C TYR A 424 6.12 20.70 12.40
N TRP A 425 6.76 21.06 11.29
CA TRP A 425 7.52 22.30 11.18
C TRP A 425 6.62 23.53 11.28
N LEU A 426 5.41 23.49 10.72
CA LEU A 426 4.41 24.54 10.90
C LEU A 426 3.97 24.64 12.37
N ALA A 427 3.61 23.52 12.99
CA ALA A 427 3.09 23.48 14.36
C ALA A 427 4.15 23.89 15.40
N GLU A 428 5.41 23.53 15.22
CA GLU A 428 6.48 24.01 16.10
C GLU A 428 6.77 25.51 15.87
N GLY A 429 6.44 26.04 14.69
CA GLY A 429 6.69 27.42 14.28
C GLY A 429 8.04 27.64 13.60
N LEU A 430 8.55 26.61 12.91
CA LEU A 430 9.72 26.70 12.02
C LEU A 430 9.35 27.25 10.64
N ILE A 431 8.08 27.11 10.25
CA ILE A 431 7.47 27.74 9.08
C ILE A 431 6.42 28.76 9.57
N ASP A 432 6.25 29.88 8.85
CA ASP A 432 5.33 30.94 9.27
C ASP A 432 3.87 30.47 9.19
N GLU A 433 3.18 30.53 10.32
CA GLU A 433 1.78 30.11 10.46
C GLU A 433 0.77 31.03 9.74
N ARG A 434 1.20 32.22 9.31
CA ARG A 434 0.35 33.17 8.57
C ARG A 434 0.23 32.82 7.10
N GLU A 435 1.13 31.98 6.59
CA GLU A 435 1.14 31.53 5.21
C GLU A 435 -0.06 30.59 4.95
N ASP A 436 -0.66 30.71 3.77
CA ASP A 436 -1.70 29.79 3.31
C ASP A 436 -1.11 28.39 3.01
N TYR A 437 -2.00 27.42 2.80
CA TYR A 437 -1.62 26.03 2.56
C TYR A 437 -0.56 25.86 1.45
N GLU A 438 -0.70 26.57 0.32
CA GLU A 438 0.23 26.40 -0.80
C GLU A 438 1.62 26.92 -0.46
N VAL A 439 1.69 28.09 0.16
CA VAL A 439 2.94 28.77 0.43
C VAL A 439 3.73 28.00 1.48
N PHE A 440 3.11 27.65 2.63
CA PHE A 440 3.85 26.95 3.68
C PHE A 440 4.27 25.54 3.24
N TYR A 441 3.40 24.85 2.48
CA TYR A 441 3.68 23.49 2.01
C TYR A 441 4.80 23.50 0.98
N SER A 442 4.74 24.38 -0.04
CA SER A 442 5.82 24.51 -1.03
C SER A 442 7.15 24.93 -0.41
N ARG A 443 7.12 25.80 0.61
CA ARG A 443 8.30 26.14 1.42
C ARG A 443 8.85 24.94 2.16
N GLY A 444 7.99 24.13 2.79
CA GLY A 444 8.37 22.88 3.44
C GLY A 444 9.07 21.91 2.48
N ILE A 445 8.49 21.69 1.28
CA ILE A 445 9.12 20.88 0.23
C ILE A 445 10.47 21.45 -0.18
N SER A 446 10.57 22.77 -0.39
CA SER A 446 11.85 23.41 -0.75
C SER A 446 12.92 23.23 0.33
N LEU A 447 12.56 23.32 1.62
CA LEU A 447 13.49 23.05 2.72
C LEU A 447 13.99 21.60 2.70
N ILE A 448 13.10 20.63 2.46
CA ILE A 448 13.47 19.21 2.35
C ILE A 448 14.42 18.98 1.18
N GLU A 449 14.09 19.50 0.00
CA GLU A 449 14.94 19.35 -1.19
C GLU A 449 16.31 20.04 -1.01
N ASN A 450 16.36 21.20 -0.34
CA ASN A 450 17.64 21.84 0.01
C ASN A 450 18.50 20.98 0.98
N LEU A 451 17.87 20.29 1.94
CA LEU A 451 18.57 19.37 2.83
C LEU A 451 19.05 18.09 2.12
N LYS A 452 18.30 17.62 1.11
CA LYS A 452 18.72 16.53 0.22
C LYS A 452 19.89 16.95 -0.67
N ASP A 453 19.84 18.15 -1.24
CA ASP A 453 20.92 18.73 -2.05
C ASP A 453 22.22 18.88 -1.23
N ALA A 454 22.10 19.19 0.07
CA ALA A 454 23.22 19.20 1.01
C ALA A 454 23.71 17.80 1.45
N CYS A 455 23.08 16.73 0.95
CA CYS A 455 23.34 15.33 1.32
C CYS A 455 23.21 15.07 2.84
N LEU A 456 22.33 15.82 3.51
CA LEU A 456 22.02 15.67 4.93
C LEU A 456 20.72 14.89 5.17
N LEU A 457 19.85 14.84 4.16
CA LEU A 457 18.70 13.96 4.06
C LEU A 457 18.77 13.15 2.76
N GLU A 458 18.06 12.04 2.71
CA GLU A 458 17.93 11.20 1.52
C GLU A 458 16.48 10.70 1.36
N ASP A 459 16.13 10.20 0.17
CA ASP A 459 14.81 9.60 -0.03
C ASP A 459 14.60 8.40 0.90
N GLY A 460 13.40 8.31 1.49
CA GLY A 460 13.01 7.21 2.36
C GLY A 460 12.73 5.91 1.60
N SER A 461 12.28 4.88 2.31
CA SER A 461 11.93 3.58 1.71
C SER A 461 10.76 3.67 0.74
N ASP A 462 9.81 4.55 1.06
CA ASP A 462 8.57 4.71 0.32
C ASP A 462 8.56 6.05 -0.43
N LYS A 463 7.86 6.09 -1.55
CA LYS A 463 7.68 7.34 -2.30
C LYS A 463 7.02 8.38 -1.39
N GLY A 464 7.47 9.64 -1.44
CA GLY A 464 6.91 10.70 -0.59
C GLY A 464 7.44 10.70 0.85
N THR A 465 8.46 9.90 1.14
CA THR A 465 9.13 9.89 2.45
C THR A 465 10.58 10.34 2.34
N VAL A 466 11.12 10.83 3.46
CA VAL A 466 12.52 11.25 3.61
C VAL A 466 13.13 10.58 4.83
N LYS A 467 14.43 10.29 4.80
CA LYS A 467 15.15 9.73 5.95
C LYS A 467 16.47 10.45 6.19
N MET A 468 16.97 10.32 7.42
CA MET A 468 18.29 10.80 7.81
C MET A 468 19.22 9.61 8.04
N HIS A 469 20.35 9.61 7.34
CA HIS A 469 21.38 8.58 7.50
C HIS A 469 21.86 8.51 8.96
N ASP A 470 22.05 7.32 9.49
CA ASP A 470 22.42 7.05 10.90
C ASP A 470 23.52 7.95 11.49
N VAL A 471 24.67 8.10 10.82
CA VAL A 471 25.78 8.95 11.24
C VAL A 471 25.39 10.43 11.20
N VAL A 472 24.67 10.87 10.16
CA VAL A 472 24.19 12.26 10.06
C VAL A 472 23.21 12.56 11.21
N ARG A 473 22.38 11.58 11.55
CA ARG A 473 21.48 11.63 12.68
C ARG A 473 22.24 11.72 14.00
N ASP A 474 23.24 10.89 14.23
CA ASP A 474 24.07 10.97 15.45
C ASP A 474 24.73 12.34 15.61
N VAL A 475 25.25 12.91 14.51
CA VAL A 475 25.80 14.27 14.49
C VAL A 475 24.75 15.31 14.82
N SER A 476 23.55 15.19 14.25
CA SER A 476 22.45 16.10 14.52
C SER A 476 21.99 16.04 15.99
N ILE A 477 21.94 14.85 16.59
CA ILE A 477 21.63 14.66 18.02
C ILE A 477 22.72 15.29 18.88
N TRP A 478 23.99 15.07 18.53
CA TRP A 478 25.10 15.70 19.22
C TRP A 478 24.98 17.24 19.16
N ILE A 479 24.76 17.82 17.99
CA ILE A 479 24.54 19.27 17.82
C ILE A 479 23.36 19.74 18.67
N ALA A 480 22.21 19.06 18.60
CA ALA A 480 20.99 19.43 19.31
C ALA A 480 21.11 19.29 20.85
N SER A 481 22.00 18.43 21.34
CA SER A 481 22.18 18.15 22.77
C SER A 481 23.35 18.91 23.41
N THR A 482 24.36 19.34 22.64
CA THR A 482 25.57 19.99 23.18
C THR A 482 25.84 21.39 22.66
N CYS A 483 25.33 21.76 21.47
CA CYS A 483 25.77 22.96 20.74
C CYS A 483 24.70 24.04 20.60
N SER A 484 23.64 24.02 21.43
CA SER A 484 22.56 25.02 21.40
C SER A 484 23.05 26.39 21.87
N GLU A 485 23.06 27.40 20.99
CA GLU A 485 23.46 28.78 21.28
C GLU A 485 22.55 29.47 22.32
N ASP A 486 21.28 29.07 22.42
CA ASP A 486 20.28 29.59 23.36
C ASP A 486 20.24 28.80 24.70
N GLY A 487 21.10 27.80 24.87
CA GLY A 487 21.14 26.92 26.06
C GLY A 487 20.03 25.86 26.13
N SER A 488 19.10 25.84 25.17
CA SER A 488 17.96 24.91 25.15
C SER A 488 18.30 23.63 24.39
N LYS A 489 18.53 22.54 25.14
CA LYS A 489 18.99 21.25 24.60
C LYS A 489 17.81 20.39 24.15
N SER A 490 18.06 19.48 23.22
CA SER A 490 17.10 18.41 22.88
C SER A 490 17.47 17.10 23.57
N LEU A 491 16.48 16.34 23.99
CA LEU A 491 16.64 14.99 24.55
C LEU A 491 16.02 13.98 23.58
N ILE A 492 16.85 13.10 23.02
CA ILE A 492 16.43 12.08 22.05
C ILE A 492 16.80 10.69 22.59
N ARG A 493 15.80 9.84 22.83
CA ARG A 493 15.93 8.47 23.35
C ARG A 493 15.04 7.50 22.57
N THR A 494 15.26 7.43 21.26
CA THR A 494 14.50 6.53 20.36
C THR A 494 15.09 5.13 20.32
N GLU A 495 14.25 4.11 20.13
CA GLU A 495 14.66 2.70 19.89
C GLU A 495 15.58 2.11 20.97
N LYS A 496 15.39 2.52 22.22
CA LYS A 496 16.20 2.06 23.36
C LYS A 496 15.56 0.90 24.13
N GLY A 497 14.31 0.55 23.84
CA GLY A 497 13.56 -0.48 24.57
C GLY A 497 13.30 -0.08 26.03
N LEU A 498 13.18 1.22 26.29
CA LEU A 498 12.90 1.73 27.63
C LEU A 498 11.49 1.34 28.05
N LYS A 499 11.33 0.90 29.30
CA LYS A 499 10.02 0.64 29.93
C LYS A 499 9.47 1.83 30.69
N GLU A 500 10.35 2.74 31.11
CA GLU A 500 10.02 3.94 31.86
C GLU A 500 10.97 5.08 31.46
N ILE A 501 10.50 6.31 31.61
CA ILE A 501 11.32 7.51 31.43
C ILE A 501 11.86 7.94 32.79
N SER A 502 13.16 8.14 32.90
CA SER A 502 13.77 8.66 34.13
C SER A 502 13.45 10.15 34.30
N ALA A 503 12.79 10.51 35.41
CA ALA A 503 12.46 11.90 35.73
C ALA A 503 13.71 12.81 35.79
N THR A 504 14.88 12.26 36.13
CA THR A 504 16.12 13.04 36.16
C THR A 504 16.58 13.47 34.77
N GLU A 505 16.26 12.71 33.72
CA GLU A 505 16.58 13.10 32.33
C GLU A 505 15.77 14.30 31.87
N LEU A 506 14.59 14.50 32.46
CA LEU A 506 13.68 15.63 32.22
C LEU A 506 13.86 16.78 33.23
N SER A 507 14.95 16.77 34.01
CA SER A 507 15.22 17.80 35.03
C SER A 507 15.90 19.07 34.47
N ASN A 508 16.35 19.03 33.22
CA ASN A 508 16.99 20.15 32.53
C ASN A 508 15.98 20.95 31.70
N SER A 509 16.31 22.21 31.38
CA SER A 509 15.54 22.95 30.37
C SER A 509 15.80 22.31 29.00
N LEU A 510 14.73 21.82 28.37
CA LEU A 510 14.76 21.11 27.10
C LEU A 510 13.85 21.83 26.12
N LYS A 511 14.28 21.92 24.86
CA LYS A 511 13.47 22.47 23.76
C LYS A 511 12.61 21.40 23.10
N ARG A 512 13.20 20.24 22.83
CA ARG A 512 12.54 19.13 22.12
C ARG A 512 12.85 17.82 22.84
N VAL A 513 11.84 16.97 22.96
CA VAL A 513 11.95 15.69 23.66
C VAL A 513 11.35 14.60 22.80
N SER A 514 12.08 13.50 22.62
CA SER A 514 11.63 12.35 21.82
C SER A 514 11.96 11.02 22.49
N PHE A 515 10.95 10.18 22.65
CA PHE A 515 11.01 8.80 23.15
C PHE A 515 10.27 7.83 22.21
N ILE A 516 10.29 8.11 20.92
CA ILE A 516 9.65 7.31 19.87
C ILE A 516 10.19 5.86 19.87
N ASP A 517 9.32 4.89 19.56
CA ASP A 517 9.69 3.48 19.35
C ASP A 517 10.41 2.88 20.58
N ASN A 518 9.74 2.90 21.74
CA ASN A 518 10.19 2.23 22.97
C ASN A 518 9.12 1.25 23.47
N ASP A 519 9.36 0.64 24.63
CA ASP A 519 8.43 -0.28 25.29
C ASP A 519 7.81 0.39 26.53
N LEU A 520 7.55 1.70 26.49
CA LEU A 520 7.14 2.46 27.67
C LEU A 520 5.81 1.94 28.21
N GLU A 521 5.83 1.57 29.49
CA GLU A 521 4.66 1.11 30.24
C GLU A 521 4.12 2.23 31.14
N LYS A 522 4.99 3.16 31.58
CA LYS A 522 4.63 4.26 32.49
C LYS A 522 5.42 5.54 32.19
N LEU A 523 4.79 6.67 32.44
CA LEU A 523 5.42 7.99 32.46
C LEU A 523 5.67 8.43 33.91
N PRO A 524 6.72 9.26 34.14
CA PRO A 524 7.02 9.77 35.47
C PRO A 524 5.92 10.70 35.98
N ASP A 525 5.59 10.56 37.26
CA ASP A 525 4.59 11.35 37.99
C ASP A 525 5.25 12.30 39.02
N ASP A 526 6.55 12.55 38.88
CA ASP A 526 7.35 13.33 39.83
C ASP A 526 7.40 14.84 39.49
N SER A 527 7.42 15.65 40.54
CA SER A 527 7.69 17.10 40.55
C SER A 527 9.09 17.52 40.06
N VAL A 528 10.05 16.59 39.93
CA VAL A 528 11.43 16.89 39.51
C VAL A 528 11.53 17.34 38.03
N ILE A 529 10.51 17.09 37.22
CA ILE A 529 10.47 17.46 35.79
C ILE A 529 10.45 19.00 35.63
N ARG A 530 11.35 19.54 34.79
CA ARG A 530 11.52 20.99 34.55
C ARG A 530 11.44 21.39 33.07
N CYS A 531 10.66 20.66 32.26
CA CYS A 531 10.53 20.88 30.82
C CYS A 531 9.56 22.02 30.43
N SER A 532 9.54 23.14 31.15
CA SER A 532 8.57 24.22 30.90
C SER A 532 8.77 24.94 29.56
N GLU A 533 9.98 24.89 28.99
CA GLU A 533 10.36 25.52 27.73
C GLU A 533 10.26 24.57 26.52
N ALA A 534 9.87 23.31 26.74
CA ALA A 534 9.79 22.31 25.68
C ALA A 534 8.65 22.64 24.72
N SER A 535 8.97 22.83 23.45
CA SER A 535 8.02 23.08 22.36
C SER A 535 7.50 21.80 21.72
N THR A 536 8.26 20.71 21.80
CA THR A 536 7.93 19.45 21.12
C THR A 536 8.15 18.25 22.03
N PHE A 537 7.15 17.37 22.10
CA PHE A 537 7.20 16.10 22.81
C PHE A 537 6.65 14.96 21.95
N LEU A 538 7.51 14.03 21.54
CA LEU A 538 7.19 12.91 20.66
C LEU A 538 7.32 11.58 21.42
N LEU A 539 6.23 10.81 21.47
CA LEU A 539 6.14 9.56 22.23
C LEU A 539 5.48 8.42 21.44
N GLN A 540 5.31 8.59 20.14
CA GLN A 540 4.59 7.62 19.32
C GLN A 540 5.27 6.25 19.29
N ASN A 541 4.50 5.21 18.93
CA ASN A 541 4.91 3.81 18.92
C ASN A 541 5.37 3.29 20.31
N ASN A 542 4.57 3.53 21.34
CA ASN A 542 4.74 2.95 22.68
C ASN A 542 3.47 2.16 23.05
N PRO A 543 3.28 0.95 22.49
CA PRO A 543 2.01 0.22 22.52
C PRO A 543 1.62 -0.33 23.89
N ARG A 544 2.48 -0.19 24.92
CA ARG A 544 2.18 -0.62 26.30
C ARG A 544 1.79 0.54 27.21
N LEU A 545 1.83 1.77 26.72
CA LEU A 545 1.51 2.95 27.50
C LEU A 545 0.00 3.15 27.52
N GLU A 546 -0.61 2.97 28.69
CA GLU A 546 -2.08 3.05 28.85
C GLU A 546 -2.57 4.34 29.52
N LEU A 547 -1.71 5.00 30.30
CA LEU A 547 -2.07 6.11 31.18
C LEU A 547 -1.05 7.26 31.08
N ILE A 548 -1.57 8.48 31.02
CA ILE A 548 -0.79 9.71 31.10
C ILE A 548 -1.11 10.39 32.45
N PRO A 549 -0.15 10.51 33.39
CA PRO A 549 -0.38 11.17 34.67
C PRO A 549 -0.70 12.66 34.50
N GLU A 550 -1.59 13.21 35.34
CA GLU A 550 -1.92 14.64 35.33
C GLU A 550 -0.69 15.53 35.47
N ILE A 551 0.15 15.22 36.48
CA ILE A 551 1.34 16.01 36.81
C ILE A 551 2.32 16.03 35.64
N PHE A 552 2.28 15.07 34.72
CA PHE A 552 3.23 14.99 33.62
C PHE A 552 3.08 16.17 32.66
N LEU A 553 1.87 16.42 32.13
CA LEU A 553 1.65 17.48 31.14
C LEU A 553 1.71 18.89 31.76
N GLU A 554 1.40 19.05 33.04
CA GLU A 554 1.53 20.34 33.77
C GLU A 554 2.95 20.93 33.71
N ARG A 555 3.96 20.10 33.43
CA ARG A 555 5.36 20.49 33.37
C ARG A 555 5.81 21.01 32.01
N PHE A 556 5.00 20.86 30.96
CA PHE A 556 5.31 21.21 29.57
C PHE A 556 4.55 22.46 29.11
N LYS A 557 4.70 23.58 29.82
CA LYS A 557 3.86 24.79 29.62
C LYS A 557 3.98 25.45 28.23
N ALA A 558 5.12 25.33 27.56
CA ALA A 558 5.36 25.92 26.23
C ALA A 558 5.12 24.94 25.06
N LEU A 559 4.46 23.80 25.32
CA LEU A 559 4.32 22.74 24.34
C LEU A 559 3.46 23.18 23.16
N ARG A 560 3.99 22.97 21.95
CA ARG A 560 3.33 23.24 20.67
C ARG A 560 3.00 21.97 19.91
N VAL A 561 3.85 20.95 20.02
CA VAL A 561 3.66 19.66 19.34
C VAL A 561 3.63 18.54 20.39
N LEU A 562 2.55 17.79 20.41
CA LEU A 562 2.38 16.59 21.24
C LEU A 562 1.92 15.42 20.38
N ASN A 563 2.71 14.34 20.37
CA ASN A 563 2.37 13.12 19.66
C ASN A 563 2.37 11.89 20.57
N PHE A 564 1.20 11.26 20.72
CA PHE A 564 0.98 9.99 21.42
C PHE A 564 0.48 8.87 20.49
N SER A 565 0.63 9.03 19.18
CA SER A 565 0.12 8.07 18.19
C SER A 565 0.66 6.65 18.43
N ARG A 566 -0.15 5.62 18.15
CA ARG A 566 0.20 4.21 18.31
C ARG A 566 0.63 3.87 19.75
N THR A 567 -0.14 4.38 20.71
CA THR A 567 -0.10 4.00 22.12
C THR A 567 -1.44 3.39 22.52
N SER A 568 -1.51 2.72 23.67
CA SER A 568 -2.75 2.14 24.20
C SER A 568 -3.44 3.05 25.22
N ILE A 569 -3.26 4.37 25.08
CA ILE A 569 -3.85 5.34 26.00
C ILE A 569 -5.38 5.27 25.94
N LYS A 570 -6.00 5.19 27.11
CA LYS A 570 -7.47 5.08 27.23
C LYS A 570 -8.16 6.44 27.39
N SER A 571 -7.42 7.42 27.91
CA SER A 571 -7.90 8.77 28.17
C SER A 571 -6.74 9.75 28.23
N LEU A 572 -7.03 11.02 27.96
CA LEU A 572 -6.10 12.14 28.19
C LEU A 572 -6.47 12.88 29.48
N PRO A 573 -5.48 13.37 30.24
CA PRO A 573 -5.69 14.12 31.46
C PRO A 573 -6.19 15.56 31.20
N ASP A 574 -6.86 16.17 32.18
CA ASP A 574 -7.37 17.54 32.14
C ASP A 574 -6.25 18.59 32.07
N SER A 575 -5.04 18.27 32.56
CA SER A 575 -3.83 19.07 32.36
C SER A 575 -3.51 19.35 30.88
N LEU A 576 -4.02 18.54 29.94
CA LEU A 576 -3.97 18.85 28.50
C LEU A 576 -4.53 20.25 28.21
N LEU A 577 -5.60 20.64 28.90
CA LEU A 577 -6.29 21.92 28.70
C LEU A 577 -5.51 23.13 29.23
N GLN A 578 -4.37 22.91 29.90
CA GLN A 578 -3.46 23.95 30.35
C GLN A 578 -2.39 24.28 29.30
N LEU A 579 -2.30 23.51 28.22
CA LEU A 579 -1.33 23.70 27.14
C LEU A 579 -1.84 24.76 26.15
N ASP A 580 -1.88 26.03 26.60
CA ASP A 580 -2.46 27.15 25.83
C ASP A 580 -1.70 27.43 24.51
N ASP A 581 -0.45 26.98 24.39
CA ASP A 581 0.40 27.10 23.20
C ASP A 581 0.32 25.92 22.23
N LEU A 582 -0.46 24.88 22.55
CA LEU A 582 -0.52 23.65 21.76
C LEU A 582 -1.08 23.90 20.36
N ARG A 583 -0.35 23.45 19.34
CA ARG A 583 -0.67 23.61 17.92
C ARG A 583 -0.88 22.30 17.19
N ALA A 584 -0.22 21.22 17.61
CA ALA A 584 -0.43 19.88 17.07
C ALA A 584 -0.69 18.89 18.20
N LEU A 585 -1.83 18.18 18.11
CA LEU A 585 -2.17 17.05 18.96
C LEU A 585 -2.40 15.84 18.07
N LEU A 586 -1.51 14.85 18.15
CA LEU A 586 -1.53 13.67 17.29
C LEU A 586 -1.76 12.41 18.13
N LEU A 587 -2.87 11.72 17.86
CA LEU A 587 -3.37 10.58 18.63
C LEU A 587 -3.71 9.41 17.69
N SER A 588 -3.11 9.38 16.50
CA SER A 588 -3.40 8.39 15.48
C SER A 588 -3.19 6.97 16.01
N ASN A 589 -4.07 6.02 15.68
CA ASN A 589 -3.98 4.61 16.10
C ASN A 589 -3.94 4.42 17.63
N CYS A 590 -4.65 5.26 18.39
CA CYS A 590 -4.96 4.99 19.81
C CYS A 590 -6.35 4.33 19.92
N GLU A 591 -6.44 3.04 19.57
CA GLU A 591 -7.72 2.33 19.40
C GLU A 591 -8.57 2.27 20.68
N ASP A 592 -7.92 2.27 21.85
CA ASP A 592 -8.55 2.24 23.17
C ASP A 592 -9.06 3.62 23.65
N LEU A 593 -8.72 4.70 22.94
CA LEU A 593 -9.15 6.05 23.26
C LEU A 593 -10.60 6.26 22.79
N GLU A 594 -11.56 6.16 23.71
CA GLU A 594 -13.00 6.26 23.38
C GLU A 594 -13.59 7.68 23.50
N GLY A 595 -12.85 8.62 24.10
CA GLY A 595 -13.28 10.00 24.29
C GLY A 595 -12.14 10.93 24.69
N LEU A 596 -12.41 12.23 24.67
CA LEU A 596 -11.45 13.28 25.01
C LEU A 596 -12.08 14.33 25.94
N PRO A 597 -11.26 15.03 26.75
CA PRO A 597 -11.74 16.15 27.55
C PRO A 597 -12.24 17.31 26.65
N PRO A 598 -13.03 18.26 27.18
CA PRO A 598 -13.54 19.40 26.41
C PRO A 598 -12.40 20.30 25.93
N LEU A 599 -12.21 20.40 24.61
CA LEU A 599 -11.03 21.03 24.01
C LEU A 599 -11.17 22.55 23.82
N GLU A 600 -12.23 23.17 24.34
CA GLU A 600 -12.57 24.61 24.22
C GLU A 600 -11.38 25.55 24.48
N ARG A 601 -10.47 25.15 25.37
CA ARG A 601 -9.31 25.96 25.76
C ARG A 601 -8.13 25.90 24.79
N LEU A 602 -8.04 24.88 23.93
CA LEU A 602 -6.92 24.68 23.00
C LEU A 602 -7.04 25.56 21.75
N SER A 603 -7.31 26.85 21.93
CA SER A 603 -7.65 27.81 20.86
C SER A 603 -6.55 27.99 19.79
N ARG A 604 -5.30 27.61 20.07
CA ARG A 604 -4.17 27.67 19.12
C ARG A 604 -3.95 26.38 18.33
N LEU A 605 -4.75 25.34 18.57
CA LEU A 605 -4.61 24.07 17.88
C LEU A 605 -4.83 24.26 16.37
N GLN A 606 -3.87 23.78 15.58
CA GLN A 606 -3.80 23.87 14.11
C GLN A 606 -3.91 22.49 13.47
N VAL A 607 -3.33 21.46 14.09
CA VAL A 607 -3.34 20.08 13.60
C VAL A 607 -3.91 19.18 14.67
N PHE A 608 -4.94 18.42 14.32
CA PHE A 608 -5.56 17.46 15.22
C PHE A 608 -5.80 16.14 14.49
N ASP A 609 -5.09 15.11 14.93
CA ASP A 609 -5.19 13.77 14.36
C ASP A 609 -5.77 12.79 15.38
N LEU A 610 -6.95 12.28 15.06
CA LEU A 610 -7.73 11.28 15.78
C LEU A 610 -7.96 10.03 14.91
N SER A 611 -7.19 9.87 13.83
CA SER A 611 -7.36 8.74 12.93
C SER A 611 -7.14 7.41 13.65
N TRP A 612 -7.94 6.40 13.30
CA TRP A 612 -7.86 5.05 13.88
C TRP A 612 -7.98 5.03 15.42
N THR A 613 -8.74 5.97 15.99
CA THR A 613 -9.11 5.96 17.41
C THR A 613 -10.48 5.33 17.64
N GLY A 614 -10.75 4.94 18.88
CA GLY A 614 -12.03 4.38 19.31
C GLY A 614 -13.11 5.41 19.64
N ILE A 615 -12.96 6.67 19.26
CA ILE A 615 -13.88 7.74 19.65
C ILE A 615 -15.30 7.48 19.13
N ARG A 616 -16.30 7.76 19.97
CA ARG A 616 -17.72 7.58 19.64
C ARG A 616 -18.41 8.86 19.21
N GLU A 617 -17.93 9.99 19.74
CA GLU A 617 -18.40 11.33 19.40
C GLU A 617 -17.21 12.29 19.28
N LEU A 618 -17.41 13.39 18.56
CA LEU A 618 -16.42 14.47 18.52
C LEU A 618 -16.33 15.16 19.90
N PRO A 619 -15.13 15.57 20.33
CA PRO A 619 -14.96 16.21 21.63
C PRO A 619 -15.76 17.51 21.73
N LYS A 620 -16.34 17.73 22.91
CA LYS A 620 -17.03 18.99 23.22
C LYS A 620 -16.07 20.16 23.04
N GLY A 621 -16.54 21.23 22.39
CA GLY A 621 -15.73 22.43 22.17
C GLY A 621 -14.87 22.41 20.93
N LEU A 622 -14.89 21.33 20.13
CA LEU A 622 -14.20 21.28 18.86
C LEU A 622 -14.59 22.46 17.96
N GLU A 623 -15.85 22.88 18.01
CA GLU A 623 -16.38 24.00 17.23
C GLU A 623 -15.80 25.37 17.61
N GLN A 624 -15.09 25.47 18.73
CA GLN A 624 -14.39 26.68 19.19
C GLN A 624 -12.94 26.75 18.70
N LEU A 625 -12.41 25.68 18.08
CA LEU A 625 -11.04 25.61 17.58
C LEU A 625 -10.88 26.36 16.25
N SER A 626 -11.05 27.68 16.28
CA SER A 626 -11.05 28.54 15.08
C SER A 626 -9.70 28.59 14.35
N ASN A 627 -8.61 28.10 14.95
CA ASN A 627 -7.29 28.01 14.33
C ASN A 627 -6.99 26.65 13.70
N LEU A 628 -7.91 25.68 13.81
CA LEU A 628 -7.70 24.33 13.30
C LEU A 628 -7.64 24.37 11.77
N ARG A 629 -6.53 23.86 11.22
CA ARG A 629 -6.23 23.78 9.77
C ARG A 629 -6.29 22.35 9.26
N HIS A 630 -5.94 21.37 10.07
CA HIS A 630 -5.95 19.96 9.70
C HIS A 630 -6.72 19.15 10.75
N LEU A 631 -7.79 18.48 10.32
CA LEU A 631 -8.55 17.54 11.15
C LEU A 631 -8.58 16.17 10.47
N ASN A 632 -7.93 15.19 11.09
CA ASN A 632 -7.92 13.82 10.62
C ASN A 632 -8.73 12.92 11.56
N LEU A 633 -9.78 12.30 11.02
CA LEU A 633 -10.73 11.41 11.67
C LEU A 633 -10.84 10.08 10.89
N ALA A 634 -9.87 9.78 10.02
CA ALA A 634 -9.87 8.59 9.19
C ALA A 634 -9.94 7.32 10.04
N GLY A 635 -10.68 6.29 9.60
CA GLY A 635 -10.71 4.99 10.28
C GLY A 635 -11.33 5.00 11.69
N THR A 636 -12.03 6.08 12.09
CA THR A 636 -12.79 6.14 13.35
C THR A 636 -14.02 5.23 13.26
N SER A 637 -13.83 3.96 13.60
CA SER A 637 -14.80 2.88 13.39
C SER A 637 -16.02 2.94 14.32
N LYS A 638 -15.93 3.70 15.41
CA LYS A 638 -17.01 3.89 16.39
C LYS A 638 -17.70 5.26 16.30
N LEU A 639 -17.22 6.17 15.44
CA LEU A 639 -17.78 7.52 15.27
C LEU A 639 -19.03 7.47 14.39
N GLU A 640 -20.21 7.35 15.01
CA GLU A 640 -21.48 7.19 14.28
C GLU A 640 -22.22 8.52 14.06
N VAL A 641 -21.96 9.54 14.88
CA VAL A 641 -22.68 10.82 14.85
C VAL A 641 -21.72 12.00 14.91
N VAL A 642 -21.85 12.89 13.93
CA VAL A 642 -21.24 14.23 13.93
C VAL A 642 -22.36 15.23 14.13
N LYS A 643 -22.28 16.03 15.21
CA LYS A 643 -23.32 17.02 15.53
C LYS A 643 -23.30 18.18 14.54
N ALA A 644 -24.49 18.62 14.13
CA ALA A 644 -24.66 19.79 13.25
C ALA A 644 -23.98 21.03 13.83
N GLY A 645 -23.35 21.84 12.97
CA GLY A 645 -22.69 23.07 13.39
C GLY A 645 -21.32 22.92 14.04
N VAL A 646 -20.83 21.69 14.27
CA VAL A 646 -19.49 21.47 14.86
C VAL A 646 -18.40 21.74 13.84
N ILE A 647 -18.43 20.99 12.73
CA ILE A 647 -17.40 21.08 11.69
C ILE A 647 -17.50 22.40 10.92
N SER A 648 -18.70 22.89 10.62
CA SER A 648 -18.92 24.12 9.84
C SER A 648 -18.42 25.42 10.49
N LYS A 649 -18.16 25.40 11.81
CA LYS A 649 -17.56 26.55 12.53
C LYS A 649 -16.03 26.62 12.43
N LEU A 650 -15.38 25.57 11.90
CA LEU A 650 -13.92 25.49 11.74
C LEU A 650 -13.44 26.32 10.52
N SER A 651 -13.61 27.63 10.56
CA SER A 651 -13.41 28.54 9.41
C SER A 651 -11.99 28.55 8.81
N ARG A 652 -10.98 28.05 9.53
CA ARG A 652 -9.59 27.93 9.04
C ARG A 652 -9.21 26.54 8.54
N LEU A 653 -10.15 25.60 8.50
CA LEU A 653 -9.88 24.22 8.12
C LEU A 653 -9.49 24.14 6.63
N GLU A 654 -8.34 23.52 6.37
CA GLU A 654 -7.73 23.31 5.06
C GLU A 654 -7.74 21.82 4.66
N VAL A 655 -7.64 20.92 5.64
CA VAL A 655 -7.67 19.46 5.44
C VAL A 655 -8.70 18.83 6.36
N LEU A 656 -9.63 18.06 5.78
CA LEU A 656 -10.62 17.26 6.49
C LEU A 656 -10.63 15.83 5.95
N ASP A 657 -10.24 14.88 6.78
CA ASP A 657 -10.22 13.45 6.42
C ASP A 657 -11.14 12.64 7.34
N LEU A 658 -12.21 12.09 6.78
CA LEU A 658 -13.12 11.10 7.37
C LEU A 658 -13.14 9.80 6.55
N SER A 659 -12.11 9.53 5.76
CA SER A 659 -11.94 8.27 5.02
C SER A 659 -12.09 7.08 5.95
N ASN A 660 -12.77 6.03 5.52
CA ASN A 660 -12.94 4.80 6.31
C ASN A 660 -13.57 4.98 7.72
N SER A 661 -14.09 6.17 8.08
CA SER A 661 -14.85 6.35 9.32
C SER A 661 -16.21 5.65 9.25
N CYS A 662 -16.86 5.47 10.40
CA CYS A 662 -18.23 4.95 10.46
C CYS A 662 -19.27 6.01 10.08
N TYR A 663 -18.92 7.30 10.21
CA TYR A 663 -19.81 8.40 9.86
C TYR A 663 -20.05 8.47 8.35
N ILE A 664 -21.34 8.47 7.96
CA ILE A 664 -21.75 8.61 6.56
C ILE A 664 -22.47 9.95 6.42
N TRP A 665 -21.91 10.85 5.64
CA TRP A 665 -22.51 12.14 5.35
C TRP A 665 -23.84 11.96 4.63
N LYS A 666 -24.85 12.73 5.03
CA LYS A 666 -26.17 12.76 4.40
C LYS A 666 -26.46 14.19 3.94
N VAL A 667 -27.28 14.33 2.92
CA VAL A 667 -27.73 15.64 2.42
C VAL A 667 -28.80 16.25 3.34
N LYS A 668 -28.99 17.57 3.32
CA LYS A 668 -29.83 18.37 4.25
C LYS A 668 -31.27 17.88 4.45
N GLY A 669 -31.84 17.14 3.50
CA GLY A 669 -33.18 16.54 3.61
C GLY A 669 -33.22 15.11 4.16
N ALA A 670 -32.08 14.50 4.45
CA ALA A 670 -31.93 13.10 4.84
C ALA A 670 -31.22 12.90 6.20
N VAL A 671 -30.88 14.00 6.88
CA VAL A 671 -30.28 14.02 8.23
C VAL A 671 -31.36 14.01 9.32
N GLN A 672 -31.02 13.50 10.51
CA GLN A 672 -31.81 13.72 11.73
C GLN A 672 -31.56 15.15 12.26
N GLU A 673 -32.44 15.69 13.11
CA GLU A 673 -32.42 17.11 13.54
C GLU A 673 -31.10 17.58 14.19
N GLU A 674 -30.24 16.67 14.66
CA GLU A 674 -28.96 16.99 15.33
C GLU A 674 -27.71 16.55 14.55
N GLU A 675 -27.84 15.91 13.39
CA GLU A 675 -26.71 15.39 12.59
C GLU A 675 -26.22 16.42 11.54
N ALA A 676 -24.90 16.49 11.34
CA ALA A 676 -24.28 17.38 10.34
C ALA A 676 -24.55 16.91 8.91
N CYS A 677 -25.05 17.81 8.05
CA CYS A 677 -25.28 17.49 6.64
C CYS A 677 -24.10 17.85 5.75
N PHE A 678 -23.99 17.22 4.58
CA PHE A 678 -22.92 17.44 3.60
C PHE A 678 -22.79 18.92 3.20
N GLU A 679 -23.91 19.62 3.08
CA GLU A 679 -23.97 21.03 2.70
C GLU A 679 -23.38 21.98 3.74
N GLU A 680 -23.23 21.55 4.99
CA GLU A 680 -22.52 22.34 6.01
C GLU A 680 -21.04 22.50 5.70
N LEU A 681 -20.45 21.57 4.94
CA LEU A 681 -19.04 21.65 4.56
C LEU A 681 -18.74 22.83 3.64
N GLN A 682 -19.74 23.38 2.93
CA GLN A 682 -19.54 24.56 2.09
C GLN A 682 -19.19 25.83 2.88
N CYS A 683 -19.43 25.84 4.20
CA CYS A 683 -19.00 26.92 5.09
C CYS A 683 -17.47 26.95 5.29
N LEU A 684 -16.77 25.87 4.90
CA LEU A 684 -15.32 25.76 4.97
C LEU A 684 -14.68 26.33 3.71
N GLU A 685 -14.62 27.67 3.62
CA GLU A 685 -14.12 28.38 2.44
C GLU A 685 -12.63 28.15 2.17
N ARG A 686 -11.87 27.76 3.19
CA ARG A 686 -10.42 27.49 3.08
C ARG A 686 -10.10 26.03 2.81
N LEU A 687 -11.09 25.14 2.79
CA LEU A 687 -10.84 23.72 2.63
C LEU A 687 -10.18 23.43 1.27
N GLN A 688 -9.09 22.69 1.29
CA GLN A 688 -8.29 22.30 0.12
C GLN A 688 -8.38 20.81 -0.15
N VAL A 689 -8.39 20.00 0.92
CA VAL A 689 -8.40 18.53 0.85
C VAL A 689 -9.59 17.99 1.64
N LEU A 690 -10.38 17.14 1.00
CA LEU A 690 -11.58 16.52 1.60
C LEU A 690 -11.62 15.03 1.33
N SER A 691 -11.69 14.19 2.36
CA SER A 691 -11.99 12.76 2.18
C SER A 691 -13.19 12.35 3.03
N ILE A 692 -14.26 11.84 2.40
CA ILE A 692 -15.52 11.51 3.07
C ILE A 692 -16.25 10.32 2.45
N ARG A 693 -17.14 9.71 3.24
CA ARG A 693 -18.20 8.82 2.73
C ARG A 693 -19.53 9.56 2.67
N LEU A 694 -20.18 9.54 1.52
CA LEU A 694 -21.48 10.15 1.26
C LEU A 694 -22.54 9.08 1.05
N LYS A 695 -23.70 9.25 1.67
CA LYS A 695 -24.86 8.38 1.45
C LYS A 695 -25.49 8.72 0.10
N TRP A 696 -25.70 7.70 -0.73
CA TRP A 696 -26.43 7.86 -1.99
C TRP A 696 -27.86 8.32 -1.77
N ASN A 697 -28.29 9.34 -2.52
CA ASN A 697 -29.67 9.82 -2.54
C ASN A 697 -30.07 10.22 -3.98
N PRO A 698 -30.85 9.40 -4.70
CA PRO A 698 -31.19 9.64 -6.10
C PRO A 698 -32.17 10.81 -6.28
N CYS A 699 -32.94 11.17 -5.25
CA CYS A 699 -33.93 12.24 -5.33
C CYS A 699 -33.36 13.64 -5.03
N TYR A 700 -32.05 13.75 -4.80
CA TYR A 700 -31.44 14.99 -4.36
C TYR A 700 -30.54 15.61 -5.42
N THR A 701 -30.85 16.84 -5.81
CA THR A 701 -30.01 17.67 -6.68
C THR A 701 -29.16 18.58 -5.83
N LEU A 702 -27.83 18.47 -5.97
CA LEU A 702 -26.90 19.40 -5.33
C LEU A 702 -27.05 20.80 -5.93
N GLN A 703 -27.04 21.81 -5.07
CA GLN A 703 -27.11 23.22 -5.46
C GLN A 703 -25.84 23.64 -6.21
N ASP A 704 -25.96 24.63 -7.11
CA ASP A 704 -24.82 25.17 -7.87
C ASP A 704 -23.70 25.70 -6.96
N THR A 705 -24.03 26.23 -5.78
CA THR A 705 -23.07 26.72 -4.78
C THR A 705 -22.12 25.62 -4.29
N ILE A 706 -22.65 24.41 -4.03
CA ILE A 706 -21.84 23.27 -3.59
C ILE A 706 -20.94 22.79 -4.73
N THR A 707 -21.45 22.81 -5.97
CA THR A 707 -20.63 22.47 -7.14
C THR A 707 -19.45 23.44 -7.31
N PHE A 708 -19.68 24.74 -7.12
CA PHE A 708 -18.61 25.74 -7.14
C PHE A 708 -17.58 25.50 -6.03
N TRP A 709 -18.05 25.18 -4.82
CA TRP A 709 -17.17 24.86 -3.70
C TRP A 709 -16.32 23.59 -3.94
N ILE A 710 -16.91 22.49 -4.41
CA ILE A 710 -16.17 21.26 -4.77
C ILE A 710 -15.12 21.55 -5.85
N ASN A 711 -15.44 22.39 -6.83
CA ASN A 711 -14.50 22.79 -7.87
C ASN A 711 -13.32 23.63 -7.35
N GLY A 712 -13.46 24.26 -6.18
CA GLY A 712 -12.38 24.96 -5.48
C GLY A 712 -11.42 24.04 -4.71
N LEU A 713 -11.81 22.78 -4.47
CA LEU A 713 -10.96 21.80 -3.77
C LEU A 713 -9.79 21.37 -4.68
N LYS A 714 -8.61 21.22 -4.07
CA LYS A 714 -7.40 20.72 -4.75
C LYS A 714 -7.36 19.21 -4.86
N ALA A 715 -7.85 18.55 -3.82
CA ALA A 715 -7.89 17.11 -3.74
C ALA A 715 -9.16 16.70 -3.00
N PHE A 716 -9.79 15.64 -3.46
CA PHE A 716 -10.86 15.01 -2.70
C PHE A 716 -10.97 13.53 -2.97
N GLU A 717 -11.47 12.80 -1.99
CA GLU A 717 -12.00 11.45 -2.15
C GLU A 717 -13.42 11.40 -1.62
N ILE A 718 -14.37 11.19 -2.53
CA ILE A 718 -15.78 11.07 -2.17
C ILE A 718 -16.22 9.66 -2.50
N ASN A 719 -16.47 8.87 -1.46
CA ASN A 719 -16.96 7.51 -1.58
C ASN A 719 -18.48 7.49 -1.35
N VAL A 720 -19.23 7.11 -2.38
CA VAL A 720 -20.68 7.08 -2.39
C VAL A 720 -21.15 5.64 -2.36
N GLY A 721 -21.74 5.19 -1.25
CA GLY A 721 -22.20 3.81 -1.12
C GLY A 721 -22.17 3.25 0.30
N PRO A 722 -22.70 2.02 0.50
CA PRO A 722 -22.75 1.36 1.79
C PRO A 722 -21.40 0.76 2.20
N SER A 723 -20.55 0.39 1.25
CA SER A 723 -19.20 -0.11 1.50
C SER A 723 -18.17 1.01 1.42
N GLY A 724 -17.27 1.01 2.40
CA GLY A 724 -16.35 2.10 2.67
C GLY A 724 -14.95 1.88 2.16
N TYR A 725 -14.74 1.33 0.97
CA TYR A 725 -13.38 1.21 0.43
C TYR A 725 -12.82 2.60 0.08
N SER A 726 -12.20 3.27 1.05
CA SER A 726 -11.46 4.52 0.86
C SER A 726 -9.97 4.26 0.82
N LEU A 727 -9.28 5.04 0.00
CA LEU A 727 -7.87 5.31 0.21
C LEU A 727 -7.76 6.20 1.48
N SER A 728 -6.68 6.07 2.24
CA SER A 728 -6.44 6.95 3.40
C SER A 728 -6.00 8.35 2.92
N GLY A 729 -6.07 9.37 3.78
CA GLY A 729 -5.49 10.69 3.46
C GLY A 729 -4.03 10.65 3.02
N ARG A 730 -3.21 9.76 3.61
CA ARG A 730 -1.83 9.50 3.16
C ARG A 730 -1.80 9.00 1.72
N ASP A 731 -2.69 8.07 1.37
CA ASP A 731 -2.76 7.51 0.02
C ASP A 731 -3.12 8.59 -1.03
N LEU A 732 -3.95 9.58 -0.67
CA LEU A 732 -4.31 10.70 -1.57
C LEU A 732 -3.15 11.65 -1.87
N CYS A 733 -2.22 11.81 -0.93
CA CYS A 733 -1.01 12.59 -1.13
C CYS A 733 0.05 11.85 -1.96
N LEU A 734 0.10 10.52 -1.84
CA LEU A 734 1.00 9.63 -2.60
C LEU A 734 0.57 9.44 -4.07
N LEU A 735 -0.71 9.70 -4.35
CA LEU A 735 -1.27 9.68 -5.68
C LEU A 735 -0.63 10.77 -6.55
N SER A 736 -0.35 10.43 -7.81
CA SER A 736 0.18 11.43 -8.76
C SER A 736 -0.81 12.60 -8.88
N ASP A 737 -0.35 13.79 -9.30
CA ASP A 737 -1.21 14.97 -9.53
C ASP A 737 -2.48 14.65 -10.33
N ALA A 738 -2.43 13.63 -11.20
CA ALA A 738 -3.54 13.13 -11.99
C ALA A 738 -4.62 12.34 -11.22
N GLN A 739 -4.43 12.04 -9.94
CA GLN A 739 -5.28 11.15 -9.12
C GLN A 739 -5.76 11.81 -7.81
N ARG A 740 -5.60 13.12 -7.65
CA ARG A 740 -5.97 13.83 -6.42
C ARG A 740 -7.48 14.00 -6.19
N CYS A 741 -8.31 13.86 -7.22
CA CYS A 741 -9.76 14.04 -7.14
C CYS A 741 -10.48 12.75 -7.56
N ILE A 742 -10.88 11.95 -6.58
CA ILE A 742 -11.44 10.62 -6.78
C ILE A 742 -12.90 10.59 -6.35
N VAL A 743 -13.75 10.05 -7.21
CA VAL A 743 -15.12 9.66 -6.86
C VAL A 743 -15.25 8.16 -7.00
N THR A 744 -15.67 7.52 -5.93
CA THR A 744 -16.02 6.09 -5.93
C THR A 744 -17.50 5.96 -5.70
N MET A 745 -18.17 5.18 -6.53
CA MET A 745 -19.54 4.77 -6.33
C MET A 745 -19.55 3.26 -6.20
N GLU A 746 -20.14 2.75 -5.14
CA GLU A 746 -20.11 1.33 -4.86
C GLU A 746 -21.45 0.82 -4.36
N GLY A 747 -21.93 -0.30 -4.93
CA GLY A 747 -23.08 -1.03 -4.40
C GLY A 747 -24.40 -0.23 -4.39
N ILE A 748 -24.55 0.74 -5.29
CA ILE A 748 -25.71 1.62 -5.38
C ILE A 748 -26.40 1.52 -6.75
N ASP A 749 -27.69 1.81 -6.77
CA ASP A 749 -28.46 1.96 -8.01
C ASP A 749 -28.41 3.42 -8.46
N LEU A 750 -27.76 3.68 -9.59
CA LEU A 750 -27.52 5.00 -10.14
C LEU A 750 -28.71 5.53 -10.97
N SER A 751 -29.79 4.76 -11.07
CA SER A 751 -31.00 5.20 -11.80
C SER A 751 -31.65 6.42 -11.14
N GLY A 752 -31.96 7.42 -11.97
CA GLY A 752 -32.66 8.65 -11.56
C GLY A 752 -31.84 9.65 -10.72
N GLY A 753 -30.57 9.39 -10.43
CA GLY A 753 -29.73 10.28 -9.63
C GLY A 753 -28.82 11.19 -10.46
N GLN A 754 -28.71 12.47 -10.07
CA GLN A 754 -27.82 13.44 -10.70
C GLN A 754 -26.43 13.43 -10.04
N ILE A 755 -25.42 12.95 -10.76
CA ILE A 755 -24.03 12.87 -10.25
C ILE A 755 -23.05 13.87 -10.88
N GLY A 756 -23.48 14.60 -11.91
CA GLY A 756 -22.58 15.45 -12.72
C GLY A 756 -21.80 16.49 -11.91
N CYS A 757 -22.38 17.00 -10.83
CA CYS A 757 -21.75 17.94 -9.90
C CYS A 757 -20.57 17.36 -9.12
N LEU A 758 -20.60 16.07 -8.74
CA LEU A 758 -19.45 15.41 -8.09
C LEU A 758 -18.32 15.12 -9.08
N LEU A 759 -18.66 15.01 -10.37
CA LEU A 759 -17.71 14.64 -11.42
C LEU A 759 -17.03 15.85 -12.09
N SER A 760 -17.47 17.08 -11.82
CA SER A 760 -17.01 18.27 -12.54
C SER A 760 -15.50 18.51 -12.43
N ASN A 761 -14.90 18.23 -11.26
CA ASN A 761 -13.46 18.34 -11.01
C ASN A 761 -12.81 16.97 -10.68
N ALA A 762 -13.52 15.86 -10.90
CA ALA A 762 -12.99 14.52 -10.64
C ALA A 762 -11.98 14.12 -11.71
N SER A 763 -10.82 13.59 -11.30
CA SER A 763 -9.80 13.06 -12.20
C SER A 763 -9.89 11.53 -12.36
N TYR A 764 -10.51 10.85 -11.39
CA TYR A 764 -10.73 9.41 -11.42
C TYR A 764 -12.14 9.04 -10.91
N LEU A 765 -12.90 8.35 -11.75
CA LEU A 765 -14.19 7.76 -11.41
C LEU A 765 -14.08 6.23 -11.30
N ARG A 766 -14.47 5.70 -10.14
CA ARG A 766 -14.61 4.25 -9.87
C ARG A 766 -16.08 3.90 -9.69
N LEU A 767 -16.60 3.01 -10.52
CA LEU A 767 -17.95 2.46 -10.42
C LEU A 767 -17.85 0.97 -10.11
N LEU A 768 -18.31 0.55 -8.94
CA LEU A 768 -18.07 -0.78 -8.39
C LEU A 768 -19.41 -1.42 -8.01
N SER A 769 -19.80 -2.49 -8.70
CA SER A 769 -21.04 -3.22 -8.44
C SER A 769 -22.30 -2.33 -8.45
N CYS A 770 -22.35 -1.33 -9.34
CA CYS A 770 -23.46 -0.39 -9.42
C CYS A 770 -24.57 -0.89 -10.37
N GLY A 771 -25.83 -0.65 -9.99
CA GLY A 771 -27.01 -0.79 -10.84
C GLY A 771 -27.35 0.51 -11.58
N GLY A 772 -28.27 0.47 -12.55
CA GLY A 772 -28.81 1.67 -13.19
C GLY A 772 -27.81 2.49 -14.01
N LEU A 773 -26.66 1.90 -14.41
CA LEU A 773 -25.60 2.65 -15.08
C LEU A 773 -26.06 3.29 -16.40
N ASN A 774 -26.89 2.59 -17.16
CA ASN A 774 -27.43 3.12 -18.42
C ASN A 774 -28.21 4.42 -18.20
N ASP A 775 -29.05 4.46 -17.17
CA ASP A 775 -29.88 5.61 -16.86
C ASP A 775 -29.01 6.78 -16.39
N MET A 776 -28.01 6.51 -15.56
CA MET A 776 -27.00 7.50 -15.17
C MET A 776 -26.24 8.08 -16.37
N LEU A 777 -25.80 7.23 -17.31
CA LEU A 777 -25.07 7.69 -18.49
C LEU A 777 -25.99 8.48 -19.43
N GLN A 778 -27.26 8.08 -19.58
CA GLN A 778 -28.26 8.86 -20.33
C GLN A 778 -28.55 10.20 -19.67
N ASP A 779 -28.70 10.22 -18.34
CA ASP A 779 -28.86 11.46 -17.56
C ASP A 779 -27.67 12.39 -17.78
N MET A 780 -26.45 11.85 -17.76
CA MET A 780 -25.25 12.61 -18.06
C MET A 780 -25.27 13.21 -19.47
N VAL A 781 -25.85 12.52 -20.46
CA VAL A 781 -25.98 13.05 -21.83
C VAL A 781 -27.07 14.11 -21.93
N ILE A 782 -28.22 13.90 -21.29
CA ILE A 782 -29.41 14.76 -21.38
C ILE A 782 -29.23 16.05 -20.58
N ASN A 783 -28.70 15.96 -19.35
CA ASN A 783 -28.65 17.08 -18.41
C ASN A 783 -27.35 17.88 -18.46
N ASN A 784 -26.26 17.36 -19.03
CA ASN A 784 -24.99 18.11 -19.16
C ASN A 784 -24.83 18.85 -20.49
N VAL A 785 -25.89 19.50 -20.98
CA VAL A 785 -25.86 20.26 -22.26
C VAL A 785 -24.82 21.40 -22.18
N GLY A 786 -23.57 21.08 -22.52
CA GLY A 786 -22.43 22.01 -22.57
C GLY A 786 -21.25 21.71 -21.63
N ARG A 787 -21.29 20.71 -20.74
CA ARG A 787 -20.19 20.39 -19.81
C ARG A 787 -19.55 19.04 -20.18
N SER A 788 -18.36 19.07 -20.78
CA SER A 788 -17.48 17.89 -20.84
C SER A 788 -16.77 17.71 -19.50
N PHE A 789 -16.61 16.48 -19.01
CA PHE A 789 -15.82 16.16 -17.82
C PHE A 789 -14.34 16.17 -18.16
N THR A 790 -13.82 17.36 -18.49
CA THR A 790 -12.47 17.57 -18.99
C THR A 790 -11.38 17.19 -18.00
N TYR A 791 -11.68 17.13 -16.72
CA TYR A 791 -10.71 16.72 -15.68
C TYR A 791 -10.57 15.20 -15.58
N LEU A 792 -11.55 14.43 -16.06
CA LEU A 792 -11.56 12.98 -15.89
C LEU A 792 -10.51 12.32 -16.80
N LYS A 793 -9.48 11.74 -16.16
CA LYS A 793 -8.39 11.02 -16.82
C LYS A 793 -8.53 9.51 -16.71
N LYS A 794 -9.22 9.02 -15.67
CA LYS A 794 -9.36 7.59 -15.40
C LYS A 794 -10.82 7.22 -15.18
N LEU A 795 -11.25 6.14 -15.80
CA LEU A 795 -12.56 5.53 -15.59
C LEU A 795 -12.41 4.04 -15.33
N LYS A 796 -12.93 3.56 -14.20
CA LYS A 796 -12.97 2.14 -13.85
C LYS A 796 -14.39 1.70 -13.58
N ILE A 797 -14.85 0.67 -14.28
CA ILE A 797 -16.18 0.07 -14.11
C ILE A 797 -15.99 -1.42 -13.78
N LYS A 798 -16.52 -1.85 -12.63
CA LYS A 798 -16.38 -3.22 -12.12
C LYS A 798 -17.75 -3.80 -11.76
N TYR A 799 -18.04 -5.04 -12.15
CA TYR A 799 -19.23 -5.82 -11.79
C TYR A 799 -20.58 -5.07 -11.89
N SER A 800 -20.65 -4.08 -12.78
CA SER A 800 -21.85 -3.26 -12.97
C SER A 800 -22.63 -3.79 -14.18
N ASP A 801 -23.96 -3.72 -14.11
CA ASP A 801 -24.82 -4.16 -15.21
C ASP A 801 -24.97 -3.03 -16.23
N CYS A 802 -24.52 -3.27 -17.47
CA CYS A 802 -24.51 -2.29 -18.55
C CYS A 802 -25.10 -2.91 -19.82
N SER A 803 -26.35 -2.59 -20.14
CA SER A 803 -26.91 -2.91 -21.46
C SER A 803 -27.02 -1.62 -22.28
N PHE A 804 -25.96 -1.21 -22.98
CA PHE A 804 -25.96 0.01 -23.77
C PHE A 804 -26.89 -0.14 -24.99
N ARG A 805 -28.19 0.01 -24.78
CA ARG A 805 -29.18 -0.15 -25.86
C ARG A 805 -28.96 0.94 -26.91
N THR A 806 -28.73 0.51 -28.15
CA THR A 806 -28.62 1.35 -29.35
C THR A 806 -30.00 1.95 -29.68
N GLY A 807 -30.35 3.06 -29.02
CA GLY A 807 -31.62 3.75 -29.25
C GLY A 807 -31.86 5.01 -28.41
N GLY A 808 -30.98 5.32 -27.45
CA GLY A 808 -31.00 6.57 -26.68
C GLY A 808 -30.30 7.74 -27.39
N PRO A 809 -30.49 8.99 -26.91
CA PRO A 809 -29.76 10.15 -27.44
C PRO A 809 -28.26 9.96 -27.22
N ALA A 810 -27.47 10.00 -28.29
CA ALA A 810 -26.01 10.00 -28.22
C ALA A 810 -25.49 11.41 -27.88
N ALA A 811 -24.39 11.48 -27.14
CA ALA A 811 -23.73 12.76 -26.85
C ALA A 811 -23.30 13.46 -28.16
N ARG A 812 -23.61 14.77 -28.26
CA ARG A 812 -23.20 15.59 -29.42
C ARG A 812 -21.71 15.92 -29.45
N TYR A 813 -21.04 15.81 -28.31
CA TYR A 813 -19.62 16.11 -28.10
C TYR A 813 -18.98 15.01 -27.24
N ASP A 814 -17.65 14.96 -27.22
CA ASP A 814 -16.92 14.03 -26.35
C ASP A 814 -17.09 14.45 -24.89
N LEU A 815 -17.79 13.62 -24.10
CA LEU A 815 -18.01 13.88 -22.67
C LEU A 815 -16.76 13.64 -21.83
N LEU A 816 -15.82 12.80 -22.28
CA LEU A 816 -14.59 12.46 -21.56
C LEU A 816 -13.35 12.72 -22.45
N PRO A 817 -13.12 13.97 -22.89
CA PRO A 817 -12.14 14.27 -23.95
C PRO A 817 -10.68 14.04 -23.52
N ASN A 818 -10.42 13.96 -22.22
CA ASN A 818 -9.08 13.80 -21.64
C ASN A 818 -8.86 12.43 -21.00
N LEU A 819 -9.71 11.44 -21.30
CA LEU A 819 -9.58 10.09 -20.76
C LEU A 819 -8.26 9.43 -21.20
N GLU A 820 -7.40 9.11 -20.24
CA GLU A 820 -6.09 8.46 -20.42
C GLU A 820 -6.13 6.96 -20.09
N GLN A 821 -7.00 6.53 -19.18
CA GLN A 821 -7.12 5.13 -18.76
C GLN A 821 -8.59 4.69 -18.66
N LEU A 822 -8.90 3.56 -19.29
CA LEU A 822 -10.19 2.88 -19.20
C LEU A 822 -10.01 1.45 -18.69
N SER A 823 -10.72 1.11 -17.61
CA SER A 823 -10.72 -0.24 -17.05
C SER A 823 -12.13 -0.78 -16.91
N LEU A 824 -12.41 -1.90 -17.56
CA LEU A 824 -13.69 -2.60 -17.55
C LEU A 824 -13.49 -3.98 -16.95
N SER A 825 -14.27 -4.35 -15.94
CA SER A 825 -14.12 -5.65 -15.29
C SER A 825 -15.45 -6.27 -14.90
N GLY A 826 -15.70 -7.51 -15.32
CA GLY A 826 -16.92 -8.24 -14.92
C GLY A 826 -18.22 -7.58 -15.38
N ILE A 827 -18.19 -6.79 -16.45
CA ILE A 827 -19.35 -6.06 -16.95
C ILE A 827 -20.28 -7.04 -17.67
N LYS A 828 -21.58 -7.00 -17.34
CA LYS A 828 -22.62 -7.75 -18.04
C LYS A 828 -23.32 -6.85 -19.05
N GLY A 829 -23.66 -7.41 -20.22
CA GLY A 829 -24.53 -6.80 -21.23
C GLY A 829 -23.84 -6.06 -22.36
N VAL A 830 -22.50 -6.00 -22.38
CA VAL A 830 -21.70 -5.23 -23.35
C VAL A 830 -21.04 -6.18 -24.34
N GLU A 831 -21.34 -6.03 -25.63
CA GLU A 831 -20.71 -6.79 -26.71
C GLU A 831 -19.42 -6.12 -27.19
N SER A 832 -19.34 -4.79 -27.12
CA SER A 832 -18.13 -4.00 -27.45
C SER A 832 -18.03 -2.67 -26.70
N ILE A 833 -16.80 -2.18 -26.47
CA ILE A 833 -16.59 -0.85 -25.87
C ILE A 833 -17.11 0.28 -26.77
N SER A 834 -17.32 0.01 -28.07
CA SER A 834 -17.92 0.96 -29.02
C SER A 834 -19.32 1.40 -28.58
N GLU A 835 -20.06 0.57 -27.84
CA GLU A 835 -21.37 0.93 -27.32
C GLU A 835 -21.29 2.08 -26.30
N LEU A 836 -20.32 2.01 -25.38
CA LEU A 836 -20.01 3.07 -24.43
C LEU A 836 -19.54 4.33 -25.16
N ALA A 837 -18.69 4.16 -26.17
CA ALA A 837 -18.19 5.27 -26.96
C ALA A 837 -19.29 6.00 -27.73
N ASN A 838 -20.23 5.27 -28.32
CA ASN A 838 -21.37 5.84 -29.04
C ASN A 838 -22.30 6.61 -28.09
N LEU A 839 -22.55 6.09 -26.89
CA LEU A 839 -23.40 6.76 -25.91
C LEU A 839 -22.78 8.07 -25.42
N LEU A 840 -21.50 8.05 -25.04
CA LEU A 840 -20.79 9.19 -24.46
C LEU A 840 -20.06 10.08 -25.49
N GLY A 841 -20.15 9.77 -26.78
CA GLY A 841 -19.48 10.51 -27.85
C GLY A 841 -17.94 10.41 -27.81
N LEU A 842 -17.39 9.35 -27.23
CA LEU A 842 -15.96 9.22 -26.95
C LEU A 842 -15.14 9.06 -28.24
N ARG A 843 -14.07 9.85 -28.37
CA ARG A 843 -13.13 9.75 -29.49
C ARG A 843 -11.82 9.05 -29.14
N PHE A 844 -11.59 8.80 -27.85
CA PHE A 844 -10.40 8.13 -27.29
C PHE A 844 -9.05 8.72 -27.77
N GLN A 845 -8.99 10.03 -28.03
CA GLN A 845 -7.79 10.66 -28.58
C GLN A 845 -6.59 10.65 -27.61
N ARG A 846 -6.83 10.69 -26.29
CA ARG A 846 -5.79 10.69 -25.25
C ARG A 846 -5.65 9.36 -24.52
N LEU A 847 -6.41 8.32 -24.91
CA LEU A 847 -6.41 7.05 -24.21
C LEU A 847 -5.06 6.36 -24.40
N ARG A 848 -4.40 6.00 -23.28
CA ARG A 848 -3.07 5.35 -23.23
C ARG A 848 -3.16 3.90 -22.75
N ILE A 849 -4.07 3.62 -21.82
CA ILE A 849 -4.19 2.30 -21.18
C ILE A 849 -5.64 1.81 -21.27
N LEU A 850 -5.82 0.60 -21.80
CA LEU A 850 -7.11 -0.08 -21.88
C LEU A 850 -7.03 -1.46 -21.23
N ASN A 851 -7.78 -1.65 -20.13
CA ASN A 851 -7.80 -2.89 -19.38
C ASN A 851 -9.21 -3.49 -19.41
N VAL A 852 -9.34 -4.75 -19.84
CA VAL A 852 -10.60 -5.49 -19.88
C VAL A 852 -10.43 -6.84 -19.19
N PHE A 853 -11.24 -7.12 -18.18
CA PHE A 853 -11.09 -8.33 -17.36
C PHE A 853 -12.44 -9.01 -17.13
N ALA A 854 -12.55 -10.31 -17.41
CA ALA A 854 -13.75 -11.10 -17.10
C ALA A 854 -15.06 -10.53 -17.69
N CYS A 855 -15.02 -9.93 -18.89
CA CYS A 855 -16.22 -9.45 -19.58
C CYS A 855 -16.79 -10.58 -20.46
N TRP A 856 -17.77 -11.30 -19.93
CA TRP A 856 -18.22 -12.59 -20.50
C TRP A 856 -19.01 -12.47 -21.80
N GLN A 857 -19.66 -11.35 -22.08
CA GLN A 857 -20.49 -11.15 -23.27
C GLN A 857 -19.78 -10.34 -24.37
N MET A 858 -18.56 -9.87 -24.10
CA MET A 858 -17.80 -9.09 -25.06
C MET A 858 -17.38 -9.98 -26.23
N LYS A 859 -17.81 -9.62 -27.44
CA LYS A 859 -17.44 -10.29 -28.70
C LYS A 859 -16.29 -9.59 -29.39
N TYR A 860 -16.27 -8.26 -29.32
CA TYR A 860 -15.24 -7.43 -29.95
C TYR A 860 -14.73 -6.39 -28.96
N LEU A 861 -13.41 -6.16 -28.92
CA LEU A 861 -12.89 -5.06 -28.09
C LEU A 861 -13.42 -3.73 -28.66
N LEU A 862 -13.29 -3.51 -29.96
CA LEU A 862 -13.85 -2.36 -30.68
C LEU A 862 -14.54 -2.80 -31.99
N SER A 863 -15.76 -2.34 -32.23
CA SER A 863 -16.43 -2.42 -33.53
C SER A 863 -16.33 -1.06 -34.26
N LEU A 864 -15.79 -1.06 -35.48
CA LEU A 864 -15.51 0.14 -36.29
C LEU A 864 -16.70 0.57 -37.16
N GLU A 865 -17.89 0.57 -36.58
CA GLU A 865 -19.13 0.93 -37.29
C GLU A 865 -19.34 2.46 -37.40
N ASN A 866 -18.72 3.28 -36.54
CA ASN A 866 -18.95 4.73 -36.42
C ASN A 866 -17.72 5.51 -35.89
N SER A 867 -17.72 6.84 -36.04
CA SER A 867 -16.87 7.96 -35.51
C SER A 867 -15.41 7.75 -35.05
N ILE A 868 -15.05 6.63 -34.40
CA ILE A 868 -13.70 6.30 -33.96
C ILE A 868 -12.95 5.62 -35.11
N ARG A 869 -12.03 6.37 -35.74
CA ARG A 869 -11.19 5.84 -36.83
C ARG A 869 -9.82 5.35 -36.35
N THR A 870 -9.29 5.93 -35.27
CA THR A 870 -7.98 5.61 -34.68
C THR A 870 -7.95 5.93 -33.19
N MET A 871 -7.10 5.23 -32.44
CA MET A 871 -6.71 5.50 -31.04
C MET A 871 -5.21 5.85 -31.02
N PRO A 872 -4.84 7.10 -31.36
CA PRO A 872 -3.48 7.47 -31.74
C PRO A 872 -2.46 7.41 -30.61
N ASN A 873 -2.90 7.39 -29.35
CA ASN A 873 -2.03 7.42 -28.17
C ASN A 873 -2.12 6.16 -27.31
N LEU A 874 -2.80 5.11 -27.76
CA LEU A 874 -2.95 3.89 -26.99
C LEU A 874 -1.63 3.12 -26.94
N GLU A 875 -1.09 2.93 -25.74
CA GLU A 875 0.21 2.32 -25.46
C GLU A 875 0.09 0.89 -24.93
N VAL A 876 -0.95 0.61 -24.13
CA VAL A 876 -1.15 -0.66 -23.44
C VAL A 876 -2.58 -1.17 -23.61
N ILE A 877 -2.70 -2.42 -24.07
CA ILE A 877 -3.95 -3.18 -24.05
C ILE A 877 -3.74 -4.42 -23.18
N GLU A 878 -4.61 -4.61 -22.20
CA GLU A 878 -4.64 -5.81 -21.35
C GLU A 878 -6.04 -6.41 -21.37
N VAL A 879 -6.17 -7.63 -21.89
CA VAL A 879 -7.44 -8.35 -21.94
C VAL A 879 -7.28 -9.73 -21.33
N GLN A 880 -8.04 -10.00 -20.26
CA GLN A 880 -7.97 -11.29 -19.57
C GLN A 880 -9.36 -11.87 -19.30
N HIS A 881 -9.46 -13.20 -19.33
CA HIS A 881 -10.66 -13.95 -18.90
C HIS A 881 -11.96 -13.58 -19.65
N CYS A 882 -11.90 -13.21 -20.93
CA CYS A 882 -13.07 -12.88 -21.75
C CYS A 882 -13.38 -14.01 -22.74
N PRO A 883 -14.21 -15.02 -22.36
CA PRO A 883 -14.35 -16.26 -23.12
C PRO A 883 -15.10 -16.15 -24.44
N ASN A 884 -15.87 -15.09 -24.65
CA ASN A 884 -16.62 -14.87 -25.89
C ASN A 884 -15.97 -13.86 -26.84
N LEU A 885 -14.78 -13.36 -26.51
CA LEU A 885 -14.06 -12.42 -27.36
C LEU A 885 -13.55 -13.14 -28.61
N GLU A 886 -14.03 -12.74 -29.78
CA GLU A 886 -13.72 -13.38 -31.07
C GLU A 886 -12.62 -12.64 -31.84
N GLU A 887 -12.66 -11.30 -31.83
CA GLU A 887 -11.68 -10.43 -32.50
C GLU A 887 -11.43 -9.18 -31.62
N LEU A 888 -10.21 -8.63 -31.64
CA LEU A 888 -9.95 -7.34 -30.96
C LEU A 888 -10.63 -6.19 -31.72
N PHE A 889 -10.42 -6.10 -33.03
CA PHE A 889 -10.96 -5.02 -33.86
C PHE A 889 -11.85 -5.61 -34.95
N ASN A 890 -13.16 -5.31 -34.92
CA ASN A 890 -14.11 -5.75 -35.94
C ASN A 890 -14.21 -4.71 -37.08
N TYR A 891 -13.87 -5.13 -38.30
CA TYR A 891 -13.92 -4.32 -39.52
C TYR A 891 -15.10 -4.78 -40.38
N GLN A 892 -16.15 -3.95 -40.47
CA GLN A 892 -17.32 -4.25 -41.33
C GLN A 892 -17.25 -3.62 -42.73
N ILE A 893 -16.27 -2.75 -43.00
CA ILE A 893 -16.06 -2.10 -44.32
C ILE A 893 -14.69 -2.51 -44.86
N ASN A 894 -14.61 -2.80 -46.18
CA ASN A 894 -13.35 -2.94 -46.93
C ASN A 894 -12.58 -1.61 -46.89
N MET A 895 -11.86 -1.37 -45.79
CA MET A 895 -11.09 -0.16 -45.53
C MET A 895 -9.67 -0.34 -46.07
N ALA A 896 -9.52 -0.38 -47.39
CA ALA A 896 -8.21 -0.40 -48.02
C ALA A 896 -7.53 0.98 -47.86
N GLY A 897 -6.41 1.03 -47.13
CA GLY A 897 -5.51 2.21 -47.09
C GLY A 897 -5.61 3.13 -45.87
N LEU A 898 -6.03 2.67 -44.69
CA LEU A 898 -6.00 3.46 -43.45
C LEU A 898 -4.72 3.23 -42.63
N ASP A 899 -4.30 4.27 -41.91
CA ASP A 899 -3.26 4.21 -40.87
C ASP A 899 -3.61 3.18 -39.77
N PRO A 900 -2.61 2.63 -39.04
CA PRO A 900 -2.87 1.70 -37.95
C PRO A 900 -3.84 2.28 -36.92
N ILE A 901 -4.78 1.47 -36.41
CA ILE A 901 -5.75 1.92 -35.41
C ILE A 901 -5.05 2.38 -34.14
N THR A 902 -3.99 1.68 -33.73
CA THR A 902 -3.25 1.90 -32.49
C THR A 902 -1.75 2.12 -32.78
N PRO A 903 -1.38 3.21 -33.48
CA PRO A 903 -0.03 3.38 -34.03
C PRO A 903 1.09 3.47 -32.97
N LYS A 904 0.75 3.75 -31.71
CA LYS A 904 1.68 3.85 -30.58
C LYS A 904 1.61 2.65 -29.62
N LEU A 905 0.94 1.56 -29.99
CA LEU A 905 0.83 0.40 -29.10
C LEU A 905 2.23 -0.17 -28.80
N GLN A 906 2.53 -0.37 -27.53
CA GLN A 906 3.81 -0.89 -27.05
C GLN A 906 3.66 -2.25 -26.38
N LYS A 907 2.54 -2.49 -25.70
CA LYS A 907 2.31 -3.71 -24.90
C LYS A 907 0.91 -4.25 -25.13
N LEU A 908 0.84 -5.56 -25.36
CA LEU A 908 -0.41 -6.31 -25.54
C LEU A 908 -0.36 -7.55 -24.65
N TYR A 909 -1.25 -7.62 -23.67
CA TYR A 909 -1.38 -8.74 -22.74
C TYR A 909 -2.72 -9.43 -22.96
N LEU A 910 -2.69 -10.69 -23.39
CA LEU A 910 -3.87 -11.50 -23.72
C LEU A 910 -3.84 -12.79 -22.92
N ARG A 911 -4.84 -13.01 -22.05
CA ARG A 911 -4.87 -14.20 -21.19
C ARG A 911 -6.24 -14.85 -21.13
N LYS A 912 -6.31 -16.17 -21.32
CA LYS A 912 -7.53 -16.98 -21.18
C LYS A 912 -8.67 -16.47 -22.07
N LEU A 913 -8.40 -16.41 -23.38
CA LEU A 913 -9.32 -15.94 -24.43
C LEU A 913 -9.61 -17.07 -25.44
N PRO A 914 -10.36 -18.12 -25.04
CA PRO A 914 -10.56 -19.36 -25.80
C PRO A 914 -11.39 -19.23 -27.08
N LYS A 915 -11.83 -18.04 -27.49
CA LYS A 915 -12.51 -17.82 -28.78
C LYS A 915 -11.83 -16.78 -29.66
N LEU A 916 -10.72 -16.20 -29.19
CA LEU A 916 -10.02 -15.17 -29.93
C LEU A 916 -9.35 -15.81 -31.15
N ARG A 917 -9.78 -15.42 -32.36
CA ARG A 917 -9.30 -16.00 -33.62
C ARG A 917 -8.25 -15.15 -34.30
N ASN A 918 -8.45 -13.83 -34.29
CA ASN A 918 -7.61 -12.87 -35.00
C ASN A 918 -7.33 -11.64 -34.13
N LEU A 919 -6.08 -11.14 -34.17
CA LEU A 919 -5.72 -9.84 -33.60
C LEU A 919 -6.16 -8.69 -34.51
N CYS A 920 -6.03 -8.87 -35.83
CA CYS A 920 -6.45 -7.93 -36.86
C CYS A 920 -6.68 -8.67 -38.20
N ARG A 921 -7.56 -8.15 -39.07
CA ARG A 921 -7.87 -8.73 -40.41
C ARG A 921 -6.89 -8.34 -41.52
N ASP A 922 -6.11 -7.27 -41.36
CA ASP A 922 -5.13 -6.80 -42.36
C ASP A 922 -3.78 -6.49 -41.68
N GLU A 923 -2.70 -7.18 -42.09
CA GLU A 923 -1.32 -6.99 -41.60
C GLU A 923 -0.85 -5.53 -41.71
N LYS A 924 -1.35 -4.76 -42.69
CA LYS A 924 -0.97 -3.36 -42.91
C LYS A 924 -1.55 -2.39 -41.87
N THR A 925 -2.54 -2.81 -41.10
CA THR A 925 -3.21 -1.98 -40.08
C THR A 925 -2.73 -2.26 -38.66
N TRP A 926 -1.80 -3.21 -38.49
CA TRP A 926 -1.13 -3.50 -37.22
C TRP A 926 0.05 -2.55 -36.99
N PRO A 927 0.30 -2.08 -35.75
CA PRO A 927 1.43 -1.21 -35.44
C PRO A 927 2.80 -1.94 -35.42
N GLY A 928 3.17 -2.64 -36.49
CA GLY A 928 4.53 -3.14 -36.77
C GLY A 928 5.23 -4.01 -35.70
N ASN A 929 6.49 -4.36 -35.96
CA ASN A 929 7.29 -5.35 -35.19
C ASN A 929 7.83 -4.87 -33.83
N LYS A 930 7.26 -3.82 -33.22
CA LYS A 930 7.77 -3.22 -31.95
C LYS A 930 6.84 -3.40 -30.74
N VAL A 931 5.74 -4.13 -30.88
CA VAL A 931 4.80 -4.41 -29.77
C VAL A 931 5.30 -5.61 -28.97
N LYS A 932 5.45 -5.47 -27.65
CA LYS A 932 5.64 -6.62 -26.75
C LYS A 932 4.28 -7.31 -26.56
N VAL A 933 4.16 -8.52 -27.09
CA VAL A 933 2.93 -9.33 -26.99
C VAL A 933 3.18 -10.47 -25.99
N GLU A 934 2.24 -10.67 -25.07
CA GLU A 934 2.21 -11.79 -24.14
C GLU A 934 0.84 -12.47 -24.27
N VAL A 935 0.83 -13.72 -24.74
CA VAL A 935 -0.38 -14.52 -24.96
C VAL A 935 -0.32 -15.78 -24.10
N ILE A 936 -1.35 -16.01 -23.28
CA ILE A 936 -1.43 -17.16 -22.37
C ILE A 936 -2.84 -17.76 -22.46
N ASP A 937 -2.97 -19.06 -22.72
CA ASP A 937 -4.27 -19.77 -22.79
C ASP A 937 -5.26 -19.17 -23.83
N CYS A 938 -4.82 -18.96 -25.07
CA CYS A 938 -5.62 -18.43 -26.19
C CYS A 938 -5.65 -19.42 -27.38
N ASP A 939 -6.48 -20.45 -27.27
CA ASP A 939 -6.39 -21.70 -28.06
C ASP A 939 -6.65 -21.56 -29.58
N PHE A 940 -7.31 -20.48 -30.02
CA PHE A 940 -7.74 -20.30 -31.42
C PHE A 940 -7.00 -19.19 -32.16
N LEU A 941 -5.99 -18.55 -31.55
CA LEU A 941 -5.14 -17.59 -32.23
C LEU A 941 -4.23 -18.34 -33.22
N SER A 942 -4.12 -17.90 -34.47
CA SER A 942 -3.29 -18.59 -35.47
C SER A 942 -1.81 -18.61 -35.07
N THR A 943 -1.09 -19.67 -35.42
CA THR A 943 0.35 -19.86 -35.13
C THR A 943 1.25 -18.81 -35.75
N ASP A 944 0.78 -18.08 -36.76
CA ASP A 944 1.51 -16.96 -37.37
C ASP A 944 1.30 -15.62 -36.61
N GLN A 945 0.33 -15.57 -35.68
CA GLN A 945 0.02 -14.42 -34.82
C GLN A 945 0.31 -14.66 -33.31
N GLN A 946 0.64 -15.90 -32.92
CA GLN A 946 1.20 -16.25 -31.61
C GLN A 946 2.70 -15.95 -31.58
#